data_AF-G5BEL1-F1
#
_entry.id   AF-G5BEL1-F1
#
_cell.length_a   1.000
_cell.length_b   1.000
_cell.length_c   1.000
_cell.angle_alpha   90.00
_cell.angle_beta   90.00
_cell.angle_gamma   90.00
#
_symmetry.space_group_name_H-M   'P 1'
#
loop_
_entity.id
_entity.type
_entity.pdbx_description
1 polymer ?
#
loop_
_entity_poly.entity_id
_entity_poly.type
_entity_poly.pdbx_seq_one_letter_code
_entity_poly.pdbx_strand_id
1 'polypeptide(L)'
;MSKRHICVHQQMWTLLCKNCLKKWRMKRETMLEWLLSFLLVLFAFLFSSNLHQVNDSSQIPAMDLGRVDSFNASNYIIAFAPESKTTQEIMSKVASAPFMKAHCQAVDEKITCESSMFWEKGFVAFQAAINAAIIEIAVNHSIMEELMSITGVNMKILPFIAQGGITTDFFIFFCIISFSSFIYHLSVNVTQERQYIKSLMTMMGLRESAFWLSWGFMYAGFILVMAVLMALIVKSTQIVALTGFMVVFILFFLYGLSLITLAFLMSMLIKKPHLTGLAVFLLIIFWGSLGFTALYRHLPAFLEWILCLLSPFAFTAGMAQLIHLDYDVNSNVHLDASNNSFIIIASFYMLSPFWCKYQRTDHAVLENEIESDPSSNDSFELVPAEFHGKEAIRIKNLKKEYKGQCEKVEALKGLVLDIYEGQITVLLGHSGAGKTTLLNLLSGLSLPTSGSITIYNHTLSEMADFETVSKLIGVCPQSNVQFGFLTVKENLRLFAKVKGILPHEVEQEVQQILRYLEMENIQDILAENLSGGQKRKLTFGIAILGDPQVLLLDELTAGLDPLSRHHLWNFLKERKSDRVILFSTQFMDEADILADRKVLISHGRLKCAGSSLFLKKRWGIGYHLSLHLNEMCDPKSVTSLVKQHIPDAKLTEQSEEKLVYILPLERTNKFPDLYRDLDRCPNKGIENYGVSMTTLNEVFLKLEGKSTIDESDIASWGQSQSDEIKDMASLVVLEQVLSSLHVKRKIAGGMALWRQQLCAIAKVRFLKLKNERKSLLAILLLFGISFFPQLLEHLFYELYQKSYSWELSPNIYFLSPGQPPQDPLTHLLVINKTGSSIDNFIQALGRQNIALEVDAFGIRNGTEELSYNGAITVSRDKEDHRFSIACNTKRLNCFPVLIDIISNGLLGTFNSTEHIQTDRSTFFAVSMILSHLS
;
A
#
# COMPACT_ATOMS: atom_id res chain seq x y z
N MET A 1 10.28 -43.37 -11.30
CA MET A 1 10.92 -42.09 -11.68
C MET A 1 9.85 -41.02 -11.81
N SER A 2 9.94 -39.93 -11.04
CA SER A 2 8.87 -38.94 -10.83
C SER A 2 8.58 -38.09 -12.08
N LYS A 3 7.30 -38.07 -12.48
CA LYS A 3 6.73 -37.38 -13.65
C LYS A 3 6.44 -35.89 -13.39
N ARG A 4 7.35 -35.19 -12.69
CA ARG A 4 7.13 -33.77 -12.30
C ARG A 4 8.06 -32.83 -13.05
N HIS A 5 7.48 -31.93 -13.84
CA HIS A 5 8.21 -30.87 -14.54
C HIS A 5 7.73 -29.50 -14.07
N ILE A 6 8.55 -28.81 -13.28
CA ILE A 6 8.22 -27.48 -12.77
C ILE A 6 8.44 -26.45 -13.90
N CYS A 7 7.34 -25.96 -14.48
CA CYS A 7 7.36 -24.89 -15.47
C CYS A 7 6.79 -23.60 -14.88
N VAL A 8 7.56 -22.51 -14.90
CA VAL A 8 7.11 -21.17 -14.45
C VAL A 8 5.86 -20.73 -15.19
N HIS A 9 5.81 -20.97 -16.50
CA HIS A 9 4.67 -20.61 -17.34
C HIS A 9 3.40 -21.34 -16.89
N GLN A 10 3.48 -22.65 -16.63
CA GLN A 10 2.34 -23.44 -16.13
C GLN A 10 1.87 -22.94 -14.76
N GLN A 11 2.79 -22.67 -13.84
CA GLN A 11 2.46 -22.15 -12.50
C GLN A 11 1.83 -20.76 -12.57
N MET A 12 2.38 -19.88 -13.41
CA MET A 12 1.88 -18.52 -13.63
C MET A 12 0.44 -18.54 -14.16
N TRP A 13 0.17 -19.29 -15.24
CA TRP A 13 -1.18 -19.41 -15.80
C TRP A 13 -2.17 -20.02 -14.81
N THR A 14 -1.74 -21.05 -14.08
CA THR A 14 -2.57 -21.69 -13.06
C THR A 14 -2.97 -20.71 -11.96
N LEU A 15 -2.02 -19.92 -11.45
CA LEU A 15 -2.28 -18.89 -10.45
C LEU A 15 -3.11 -17.74 -11.02
N LEU A 16 -2.91 -17.38 -12.29
CA LEU A 16 -3.69 -16.34 -12.97
C LEU A 16 -5.16 -16.77 -13.06
N CYS A 17 -5.42 -17.99 -13.52
CA CYS A 17 -6.77 -18.57 -13.54
C CYS A 17 -7.40 -18.60 -12.15
N LYS A 18 -6.64 -19.00 -11.11
CA LYS A 18 -7.08 -18.95 -9.71
C LYS A 18 -7.50 -17.54 -9.29
N ASN A 19 -6.67 -16.54 -9.61
CA ASN A 19 -6.95 -15.14 -9.29
C ASN A 19 -8.22 -14.68 -10.03
N CYS A 20 -8.37 -14.99 -11.33
CA CYS A 20 -9.56 -14.65 -12.11
C CYS A 20 -10.83 -15.29 -11.52
N LEU A 21 -10.73 -16.55 -11.10
CA LEU A 21 -11.83 -17.28 -10.48
C LEU A 21 -12.20 -16.69 -9.11
N LYS A 22 -11.21 -16.27 -8.30
CA LYS A 22 -11.44 -15.52 -7.06
C LYS A 22 -12.29 -14.27 -7.33
N LYS A 23 -11.88 -13.47 -8.33
CA LYS A 23 -12.59 -12.24 -8.73
C LYS A 23 -14.01 -12.51 -9.24
N TRP A 24 -14.19 -13.59 -10.01
CA TRP A 24 -15.49 -13.99 -10.52
C TRP A 24 -16.46 -14.45 -9.43
N ARG A 25 -15.99 -15.20 -8.43
CA ARG A 25 -16.83 -15.69 -7.31
C ARG A 25 -17.06 -14.64 -6.24
N MET A 26 -16.08 -13.76 -5.98
CA MET A 26 -16.19 -12.66 -5.03
C MET A 26 -16.81 -11.40 -5.68
N LYS A 27 -17.97 -11.55 -6.34
CA LYS A 27 -18.64 -10.49 -7.13
C LYS A 27 -18.81 -9.17 -6.38
N ARG A 28 -19.05 -9.22 -5.06
CA ARG A 28 -19.24 -8.01 -4.25
C ARG A 28 -17.96 -7.20 -4.11
N GLU A 29 -16.83 -7.85 -3.88
CA GLU A 29 -15.52 -7.18 -3.73
C GLU A 29 -15.06 -6.61 -5.07
N THR A 30 -15.24 -7.36 -6.15
CA THR A 30 -14.91 -6.89 -7.50
C THR A 30 -15.80 -5.75 -7.96
N MET A 31 -17.10 -5.79 -7.69
CA MET A 31 -17.98 -4.66 -7.94
C MET A 31 -17.54 -3.42 -7.17
N LEU A 32 -17.12 -3.54 -5.91
CA LEU A 32 -16.65 -2.42 -5.11
C LEU A 32 -15.35 -1.80 -5.68
N GLU A 33 -14.41 -2.64 -6.10
CA GLU A 33 -13.14 -2.24 -6.72
C GLU A 33 -13.36 -1.39 -7.98
N TRP A 34 -14.22 -1.87 -8.87
CA TRP A 34 -14.54 -1.18 -10.13
C TRP A 34 -15.41 0.05 -9.90
N LEU A 35 -16.44 -0.04 -9.05
CA LEU A 35 -17.36 1.08 -8.81
C LEU A 35 -16.66 2.30 -8.23
N LEU A 36 -15.74 2.13 -7.27
CA LEU A 36 -14.99 3.25 -6.70
C LEU A 36 -14.09 3.92 -7.76
N SER A 37 -13.44 3.11 -8.61
CA SER A 37 -12.56 3.61 -9.67
C SER A 37 -13.37 4.31 -10.77
N PHE A 38 -14.48 3.73 -11.20
CA PHE A 38 -15.38 4.36 -12.18
C PHE A 38 -16.00 5.65 -11.64
N LEU A 39 -16.33 5.72 -10.35
CA LEU A 39 -16.88 6.93 -9.74
C LEU A 39 -15.86 8.07 -9.72
N LEU A 40 -14.58 7.77 -9.46
CA LEU A 40 -13.48 8.75 -9.56
C LEU A 40 -13.28 9.23 -10.99
N VAL A 41 -13.32 8.31 -11.96
CA VAL A 41 -13.21 8.64 -13.39
C VAL A 41 -14.41 9.46 -13.88
N LEU A 42 -15.62 9.12 -13.43
CA LEU A 42 -16.83 9.90 -13.72
C LEU A 42 -16.74 11.30 -13.13
N PHE A 43 -16.20 11.43 -11.91
CA PHE A 43 -15.98 12.74 -11.29
C PHE A 43 -14.95 13.57 -12.09
N ALA A 44 -13.86 12.95 -12.55
CA ALA A 44 -12.90 13.59 -13.43
C ALA A 44 -13.56 14.09 -14.74
N PHE A 45 -14.40 13.25 -15.36
CA PHE A 45 -15.16 13.60 -16.55
C PHE A 45 -16.13 14.77 -16.28
N LEU A 46 -16.96 14.69 -15.24
CA LEU A 46 -17.93 15.74 -14.90
C LEU A 46 -17.24 17.07 -14.60
N PHE A 47 -16.14 17.04 -13.85
CA PHE A 47 -15.35 18.23 -13.57
C PHE A 47 -14.74 18.81 -14.87
N SER A 48 -14.17 17.96 -15.74
CA SER A 48 -13.64 18.38 -17.04
C SER A 48 -14.68 18.88 -18.04
N SER A 49 -15.92 18.38 -17.99
CA SER A 49 -17.00 18.85 -18.87
C SER A 49 -17.52 20.23 -18.47
N ASN A 50 -17.41 20.60 -17.19
CA ASN A 50 -17.70 21.94 -16.70
C ASN A 50 -16.55 22.92 -16.97
N LEU A 51 -15.40 22.46 -17.49
CA LEU A 51 -14.19 23.26 -17.70
C LEU A 51 -14.19 24.07 -19.01
N HIS A 52 -15.07 23.81 -19.97
CA HIS A 52 -14.96 24.40 -21.31
C HIS A 52 -16.17 25.21 -21.78
N GLN A 53 -16.02 26.54 -21.70
CA GLN A 53 -16.09 27.36 -22.91
C GLN A 53 -14.66 27.42 -23.48
N VAL A 54 -14.35 26.58 -24.47
CA VAL A 54 -13.21 26.85 -25.36
C VAL A 54 -13.61 28.08 -26.16
N ASN A 55 -13.18 29.26 -25.71
CA ASN A 55 -13.18 30.42 -26.60
C ASN A 55 -11.91 30.30 -27.43
N ASP A 56 -12.02 29.64 -28.59
CA ASP A 56 -11.04 29.79 -29.67
C ASP A 56 -11.01 31.27 -30.04
N SER A 57 -10.09 32.01 -29.42
CA SER A 57 -9.92 33.41 -29.74
C SER A 57 -9.15 33.50 -31.06
N SER A 58 -9.89 33.71 -32.14
CA SER A 58 -9.31 34.13 -33.42
C SER A 58 -8.42 35.35 -33.19
N GLN A 59 -7.33 35.47 -33.95
CA GLN A 59 -6.39 36.60 -33.88
C GLN A 59 -7.12 37.93 -33.68
N ILE A 60 -6.92 38.56 -32.51
CA ILE A 60 -7.59 39.82 -32.16
C ILE A 60 -6.73 40.95 -32.74
N PRO A 61 -7.24 41.74 -33.71
CA PRO A 61 -6.52 42.88 -34.24
C PRO A 61 -6.28 43.94 -33.15
N ALA A 62 -5.29 44.80 -33.35
CA ALA A 62 -5.03 45.92 -32.43
C ALA A 62 -6.33 46.72 -32.22
N MET A 63 -6.70 46.93 -30.96
CA MET A 63 -7.95 47.58 -30.58
C MET A 63 -7.64 48.98 -30.05
N ASP A 64 -8.12 49.99 -30.76
CA ASP A 64 -8.08 51.39 -30.33
C ASP A 64 -9.08 51.58 -29.18
N LEU A 65 -8.58 51.99 -28.02
CA LEU A 65 -9.36 52.26 -26.81
C LEU A 65 -9.86 53.72 -26.76
N GLY A 66 -9.53 54.53 -27.78
CA GLY A 66 -9.90 55.93 -27.86
C GLY A 66 -9.03 56.82 -26.97
N ARG A 67 -9.46 58.09 -26.85
CA ARG A 67 -8.77 59.08 -26.01
C ARG A 67 -9.06 58.86 -24.52
N VAL A 68 -8.13 59.26 -23.66
CA VAL A 68 -8.26 59.18 -22.19
C VAL A 68 -9.50 59.95 -21.68
N ASP A 69 -9.87 61.06 -22.34
CA ASP A 69 -11.06 61.88 -22.05
C ASP A 69 -12.42 61.23 -22.41
N SER A 70 -12.41 60.06 -23.08
CA SER A 70 -13.65 59.38 -23.50
C SER A 70 -14.42 58.73 -22.34
N PHE A 71 -13.81 58.60 -21.16
CA PHE A 71 -14.45 58.06 -19.96
C PHE A 71 -15.41 59.07 -19.31
N ASN A 72 -16.67 58.68 -19.12
CA ASN A 72 -17.72 59.53 -18.55
C ASN A 72 -18.60 58.74 -17.55
N ALA A 73 -18.45 58.99 -16.25
CA ALA A 73 -19.22 58.30 -15.21
C ALA A 73 -19.59 59.23 -14.04
N SER A 74 -20.84 59.13 -13.55
CA SER A 74 -21.45 60.12 -12.65
C SER A 74 -21.60 59.70 -11.18
N ASN A 75 -21.16 58.51 -10.78
CA ASN A 75 -21.41 57.94 -9.44
C ASN A 75 -20.12 57.64 -8.65
N TYR A 76 -19.14 58.53 -8.67
CA TYR A 76 -17.92 58.40 -7.86
C TYR A 76 -17.87 59.47 -6.77
N ILE A 77 -17.76 59.04 -5.52
CA ILE A 77 -17.42 59.90 -4.38
C ILE A 77 -15.92 59.74 -4.15
N ILE A 78 -15.16 60.78 -4.47
CA ILE A 78 -13.71 60.80 -4.24
C ILE A 78 -13.48 61.30 -2.82
N ALA A 79 -12.88 60.46 -1.98
CA ALA A 79 -12.42 60.82 -0.65
C ALA A 79 -10.88 60.85 -0.64
N PHE A 80 -10.29 61.88 -0.03
CA PHE A 80 -8.83 62.05 0.06
C PHE A 80 -8.38 62.30 1.50
N ALA A 81 -7.21 61.78 1.87
CA ALA A 81 -6.56 61.99 3.16
C ALA A 81 -5.03 61.82 3.02
N PRO A 82 -4.18 62.58 3.73
CA PRO A 82 -4.51 63.65 4.69
C PRO A 82 -4.99 64.94 4.00
N GLU A 83 -5.82 65.73 4.69
CA GLU A 83 -6.30 67.03 4.20
C GLU A 83 -5.19 68.08 4.32
N SER A 84 -4.36 68.20 3.27
CA SER A 84 -3.34 69.24 3.14
C SER A 84 -3.79 70.32 2.15
N LYS A 85 -3.26 71.55 2.29
CA LYS A 85 -3.56 72.64 1.36
C LYS A 85 -3.25 72.26 -0.10
N THR A 86 -2.15 71.54 -0.31
CA THR A 86 -1.74 71.01 -1.62
C THR A 86 -2.76 69.99 -2.16
N THR A 87 -3.26 69.06 -1.33
CA THR A 87 -4.26 68.07 -1.77
C THR A 87 -5.61 68.71 -2.11
N GLN A 88 -6.02 69.77 -1.40
CA GLN A 88 -7.23 70.54 -1.74
C GLN A 88 -7.04 71.31 -3.06
N GLU A 89 -5.88 71.91 -3.28
CA GLU A 89 -5.54 72.59 -4.54
C GLU A 89 -5.54 71.62 -5.72
N ILE A 90 -4.89 70.45 -5.59
CA ILE A 90 -4.92 69.36 -6.60
C ILE A 90 -6.37 68.97 -6.90
N MET A 91 -7.16 68.65 -5.88
CA MET A 91 -8.54 68.19 -6.07
C MET A 91 -9.45 69.27 -6.65
N SER A 92 -9.20 70.54 -6.36
CA SER A 92 -9.92 71.67 -6.99
C SER A 92 -9.63 71.78 -8.49
N LYS A 93 -8.38 71.52 -8.92
CA LYS A 93 -7.99 71.50 -10.33
C LYS A 93 -8.53 70.25 -11.04
N VAL A 94 -8.48 69.08 -10.41
CA VAL A 94 -9.07 67.84 -10.93
C VAL A 94 -10.59 67.96 -11.11
N ALA A 95 -11.28 68.63 -10.18
CA ALA A 95 -12.72 68.89 -10.29
C ALA A 95 -13.12 69.82 -11.45
N SER A 96 -12.18 70.61 -11.98
CA SER A 96 -12.40 71.50 -13.13
C SER A 96 -12.25 70.81 -14.49
N ALA A 97 -11.82 69.54 -14.50
CA ALA A 97 -11.55 68.81 -15.73
C ALA A 97 -12.83 68.50 -16.54
N PRO A 98 -12.77 68.55 -17.89
CA PRO A 98 -13.94 68.55 -18.77
C PRO A 98 -14.78 67.26 -18.79
N PHE A 99 -14.28 66.15 -18.23
CA PHE A 99 -14.98 64.85 -18.22
C PHE A 99 -16.11 64.73 -17.18
N MET A 100 -16.30 65.71 -16.28
CA MET A 100 -17.38 65.69 -15.28
C MET A 100 -18.79 66.03 -15.81
N LYS A 101 -19.04 65.90 -17.13
CA LYS A 101 -20.37 66.12 -17.74
C LYS A 101 -20.94 64.85 -18.38
N ALA A 102 -21.96 64.32 -17.72
CA ALA A 102 -22.65 63.04 -17.92
C ALA A 102 -23.32 62.80 -19.30
N HIS A 103 -23.43 61.52 -19.71
CA HIS A 103 -24.64 60.77 -20.17
C HIS A 103 -24.25 59.30 -20.54
N CYS A 104 -25.12 58.31 -20.25
CA CYS A 104 -24.85 56.85 -20.37
C CYS A 104 -25.69 56.13 -21.44
N GLN A 105 -25.15 55.07 -22.07
CA GLN A 105 -25.88 53.82 -22.37
C GLN A 105 -24.93 52.65 -22.69
N ALA A 106 -25.32 51.42 -22.31
CA ALA A 106 -24.60 50.16 -22.52
C ALA A 106 -25.28 49.28 -23.58
N VAL A 107 -24.51 48.54 -24.40
CA VAL A 107 -24.91 47.27 -25.05
C VAL A 107 -23.67 46.38 -25.30
N ASP A 108 -23.90 45.08 -25.20
CA ASP A 108 -23.03 43.88 -25.21
C ASP A 108 -22.02 43.65 -26.36
N GLU A 109 -21.22 42.59 -26.14
CA GLU A 109 -20.33 41.83 -27.04
C GLU A 109 -18.93 42.40 -27.33
N LYS A 110 -18.09 42.54 -26.29
CA LYS A 110 -16.63 42.71 -26.46
C LYS A 110 -15.84 41.88 -25.47
N ILE A 111 -14.79 41.21 -25.96
CA ILE A 111 -13.78 40.53 -25.14
C ILE A 111 -12.99 41.62 -24.40
N THR A 112 -13.16 41.71 -23.08
CA THR A 112 -12.46 42.68 -22.23
C THR A 112 -11.16 42.07 -21.72
N CYS A 113 -10.03 42.76 -21.93
CA CYS A 113 -8.73 42.36 -21.39
C CYS A 113 -8.57 42.93 -19.97
N GLU A 114 -7.94 42.19 -19.04
CA GLU A 114 -7.70 42.71 -17.69
C GLU A 114 -6.86 44.00 -17.68
N SER A 115 -6.00 44.22 -18.68
CA SER A 115 -5.26 45.47 -18.87
C SER A 115 -6.14 46.64 -19.36
N SER A 116 -7.13 46.39 -20.24
CA SER A 116 -8.06 47.43 -20.74
C SER A 116 -9.10 47.81 -19.70
N MET A 117 -9.32 46.98 -18.67
CA MET A 117 -10.20 47.26 -17.54
C MET A 117 -9.83 48.56 -16.80
N PHE A 118 -8.54 48.90 -16.70
CA PHE A 118 -8.10 50.19 -16.11
C PHE A 118 -8.44 51.40 -16.99
N TRP A 119 -8.47 51.20 -18.30
CA TRP A 119 -8.84 52.23 -19.28
C TRP A 119 -10.36 52.43 -19.31
N GLU A 120 -11.12 51.34 -19.46
CA GLU A 120 -12.59 51.33 -19.56
C GLU A 120 -13.28 51.74 -18.24
N LYS A 121 -12.70 51.39 -17.08
CA LYS A 121 -13.23 51.81 -15.78
C LYS A 121 -12.77 53.20 -15.33
N GLY A 122 -12.01 53.92 -16.17
CA GLY A 122 -11.64 55.32 -15.93
C GLY A 122 -10.51 55.56 -14.93
N PHE A 123 -9.79 54.51 -14.51
CA PHE A 123 -8.64 54.67 -13.62
C PHE A 123 -7.54 55.50 -14.29
N VAL A 124 -7.22 55.17 -15.54
CA VAL A 124 -6.19 55.86 -16.32
C VAL A 124 -6.56 57.33 -16.55
N ALA A 125 -7.84 57.63 -16.77
CA ALA A 125 -8.34 59.00 -16.90
C ALA A 125 -8.22 59.79 -15.59
N PHE A 126 -8.53 59.16 -14.47
CA PHE A 126 -8.37 59.78 -13.16
C PHE A 126 -6.90 60.01 -12.79
N GLN A 127 -6.02 59.04 -13.07
CA GLN A 127 -4.58 59.15 -12.90
C GLN A 127 -4.00 60.28 -13.76
N ALA A 128 -4.38 60.35 -15.04
CA ALA A 128 -3.93 61.42 -15.94
C ALA A 128 -4.37 62.82 -15.45
N ALA A 129 -5.59 62.96 -14.94
CA ALA A 129 -6.09 64.22 -14.39
C ALA A 129 -5.35 64.65 -13.11
N ILE A 130 -5.07 63.71 -12.20
CA ILE A 130 -4.27 63.98 -11.00
C ILE A 130 -2.84 64.34 -11.38
N ASN A 131 -2.19 63.56 -12.24
CA ASN A 131 -0.83 63.83 -12.69
C ASN A 131 -0.76 65.21 -13.36
N ALA A 132 -1.71 65.56 -14.23
CA ALA A 132 -1.78 66.88 -14.84
C ALA A 132 -1.91 68.00 -13.81
N ALA A 133 -2.75 67.84 -12.79
CA ALA A 133 -2.93 68.82 -11.72
C ALA A 133 -1.65 68.97 -10.86
N ILE A 134 -0.94 67.88 -10.57
CA ILE A 134 0.36 67.89 -9.88
C ILE A 134 1.39 68.67 -10.71
N ILE A 135 1.51 68.35 -12.00
CA ILE A 135 2.47 69.03 -12.88
C ILE A 135 2.17 70.52 -13.01
N GLU A 136 0.89 70.89 -13.12
CA GLU A 136 0.48 72.28 -13.19
C GLU A 136 0.81 73.06 -11.90
N ILE A 137 0.75 72.41 -10.73
CA ILE A 137 1.16 73.03 -9.46
C ILE A 137 2.69 73.17 -9.38
N ALA A 138 3.43 72.17 -9.84
CA ALA A 138 4.90 72.17 -9.79
C ALA A 138 5.55 73.15 -10.78
N VAL A 139 4.99 73.25 -12.00
CA VAL A 139 5.61 73.96 -13.14
C VAL A 139 4.87 75.25 -13.52
N ASN A 140 3.67 75.49 -12.97
CA ASN A 140 2.80 76.62 -13.31
C ASN A 140 2.45 76.71 -14.81
N HIS A 141 2.37 75.55 -15.47
CA HIS A 141 1.98 75.38 -16.87
C HIS A 141 0.95 74.24 -16.97
N SER A 142 -0.17 74.46 -17.66
CA SER A 142 -1.27 73.50 -17.73
C SER A 142 -1.05 72.45 -18.82
N ILE A 143 -0.89 71.19 -18.41
CA ILE A 143 -0.69 70.03 -19.29
C ILE A 143 -1.97 69.16 -19.36
N MET A 144 -3.08 69.66 -18.81
CA MET A 144 -4.35 68.91 -18.75
C MET A 144 -4.84 68.49 -20.14
N GLU A 145 -4.72 69.34 -21.15
CA GLU A 145 -5.13 69.01 -22.52
C GLU A 145 -4.21 67.96 -23.15
N GLU A 146 -2.89 68.05 -22.94
CA GLU A 146 -1.91 67.09 -23.46
C GLU A 146 -2.12 65.68 -22.87
N LEU A 147 -2.25 65.54 -21.54
CA LEU A 147 -2.41 64.24 -20.86
C LEU A 147 -3.80 63.63 -21.09
N MET A 148 -4.86 64.44 -21.24
CA MET A 148 -6.21 63.95 -21.51
C MET A 148 -6.43 63.59 -22.99
N SER A 149 -5.61 64.13 -23.90
CA SER A 149 -5.63 63.80 -25.34
C SER A 149 -4.92 62.49 -25.70
N ILE A 150 -4.28 61.84 -24.71
CA ILE A 150 -3.56 60.57 -24.89
C ILE A 150 -4.51 59.50 -25.43
N THR A 151 -4.02 58.71 -26.37
CA THR A 151 -4.79 57.60 -26.95
C THR A 151 -4.18 56.27 -26.53
N GLY A 152 -5.03 55.33 -26.11
CA GLY A 152 -4.61 53.99 -25.68
C GLY A 152 -4.90 52.96 -26.75
N VAL A 153 -3.94 52.09 -27.05
CA VAL A 153 -4.12 51.01 -28.03
C VAL A 153 -3.63 49.69 -27.43
N ASN A 154 -4.43 48.63 -27.55
CA ASN A 154 -3.96 47.29 -27.25
C ASN A 154 -3.13 46.75 -28.41
N MET A 155 -1.94 46.21 -28.13
CA MET A 155 -1.15 45.50 -29.13
C MET A 155 -1.87 44.23 -29.60
N LYS A 156 -1.55 43.79 -30.82
CA LYS A 156 -2.15 42.63 -31.47
C LYS A 156 -1.97 41.34 -30.66
N ILE A 157 -3.00 40.51 -30.51
CA ILE A 157 -2.90 39.26 -29.74
C ILE A 157 -2.85 38.06 -30.69
N LEU A 158 -1.84 37.19 -30.52
CA LEU A 158 -1.76 35.90 -31.20
C LEU A 158 -2.78 34.91 -30.60
N PRO A 159 -3.34 33.98 -31.39
CA PRO A 159 -4.32 33.02 -30.88
C PRO A 159 -3.76 32.24 -29.70
N PHE A 160 -4.50 32.19 -28.59
CA PHE A 160 -4.10 31.46 -27.39
C PHE A 160 -5.31 30.78 -26.75
N ILE A 161 -5.06 29.65 -26.09
CA ILE A 161 -6.08 28.87 -25.38
C ILE A 161 -5.99 29.24 -23.91
N ALA A 162 -6.92 30.05 -23.40
CA ALA A 162 -6.95 30.41 -21.98
C ALA A 162 -7.51 29.24 -21.15
N GLN A 163 -6.75 28.76 -20.16
CA GLN A 163 -7.20 27.73 -19.23
C GLN A 163 -6.94 28.17 -17.79
N GLY A 164 -7.91 27.97 -16.89
CA GLY A 164 -7.80 28.38 -15.49
C GLY A 164 -6.92 27.42 -14.68
N GLY A 165 -5.80 27.91 -14.12
CA GLY A 165 -4.79 27.10 -13.42
C GLY A 165 -5.32 26.24 -12.26
N ILE A 166 -6.29 26.76 -11.49
CA ILE A 166 -6.89 26.00 -10.37
C ILE A 166 -7.67 24.77 -10.88
N THR A 167 -8.29 24.89 -12.05
CA THR A 167 -9.14 23.83 -12.61
C THR A 167 -8.31 22.70 -13.23
N THR A 168 -7.16 23.02 -13.83
CA THR A 168 -6.20 22.03 -14.32
C THR A 168 -5.57 21.24 -13.17
N ASP A 169 -5.33 21.89 -12.02
CA ASP A 169 -4.76 21.22 -10.85
C ASP A 169 -5.70 20.16 -10.27
N PHE A 170 -6.98 20.48 -10.13
CA PHE A 170 -7.98 19.50 -9.69
C PHE A 170 -8.08 18.32 -10.67
N PHE A 171 -7.98 18.57 -11.98
CA PHE A 171 -7.96 17.50 -12.97
C PHE A 171 -6.76 16.57 -12.81
N ILE A 172 -5.55 17.12 -12.64
CA ILE A 172 -4.33 16.33 -12.39
C ILE A 172 -4.48 15.53 -11.09
N PHE A 173 -5.08 16.11 -10.04
CA PHE A 173 -5.33 15.41 -8.78
C PHE A 173 -6.26 14.19 -8.95
N PHE A 174 -7.35 14.32 -9.73
CA PHE A 174 -8.19 13.16 -10.05
C PHE A 174 -7.46 12.11 -10.87
N CYS A 175 -6.56 12.52 -11.77
CA CYS A 175 -5.72 11.60 -12.53
C CYS A 175 -4.81 10.77 -11.61
N ILE A 176 -4.19 11.37 -10.58
CA ILE A 176 -3.35 10.67 -9.60
C ILE A 176 -4.14 9.61 -8.84
N ILE A 177 -5.35 9.94 -8.37
CA ILE A 177 -6.16 9.08 -7.51
C ILE A 177 -6.93 8.00 -8.28
N SER A 178 -7.10 8.15 -9.60
CA SER A 178 -7.88 7.23 -10.45
C SER A 178 -7.49 5.75 -10.31
N PHE A 179 -6.20 5.44 -10.14
CA PHE A 179 -5.69 4.06 -9.97
C PHE A 179 -5.63 3.58 -8.51
N SER A 180 -5.83 4.47 -7.53
CA SER A 180 -5.59 4.20 -6.10
C SER A 180 -6.44 3.03 -5.56
N SER A 181 -7.69 2.90 -6.00
CA SER A 181 -8.59 1.82 -5.57
C SER A 181 -8.08 0.44 -5.97
N PHE A 182 -7.64 0.26 -7.23
CA PHE A 182 -7.09 -1.01 -7.70
C PHE A 182 -5.81 -1.38 -6.95
N ILE A 183 -4.95 -0.40 -6.72
CA ILE A 183 -3.67 -0.59 -6.04
C ILE A 183 -3.86 -0.90 -4.55
N TYR A 184 -4.85 -0.29 -3.89
CA TYR A 184 -5.24 -0.62 -2.53
C TYR A 184 -5.62 -2.11 -2.41
N HIS A 185 -6.55 -2.57 -3.26
CA HIS A 185 -7.03 -3.95 -3.22
C HIS A 185 -5.96 -4.96 -3.64
N LEU A 186 -5.10 -4.61 -4.61
CA LEU A 186 -3.92 -5.40 -4.96
C LEU A 186 -3.03 -5.61 -3.73
N SER A 187 -2.69 -4.52 -3.03
CA SER A 187 -1.82 -4.53 -1.87
C SER A 187 -2.36 -5.41 -0.74
N VAL A 188 -3.67 -5.31 -0.44
CA VAL A 188 -4.34 -6.13 0.58
C VAL A 188 -4.31 -7.61 0.19
N ASN A 189 -4.70 -7.94 -1.04
CA ASN A 189 -4.80 -9.32 -1.52
C ASN A 189 -3.44 -10.03 -1.56
N VAL A 190 -2.42 -9.35 -2.08
CA VAL A 190 -1.06 -9.89 -2.18
C VAL A 190 -0.47 -10.11 -0.79
N THR A 191 -0.65 -9.15 0.12
CA THR A 191 -0.12 -9.26 1.49
C THR A 191 -0.80 -10.40 2.25
N GLN A 192 -2.12 -10.57 2.10
CA GLN A 192 -2.87 -11.66 2.71
C GLN A 192 -2.39 -13.03 2.20
N GLU A 193 -2.28 -13.21 0.88
CA GLU A 193 -1.82 -14.50 0.33
C GLU A 193 -0.36 -14.79 0.68
N ARG A 194 0.49 -13.76 0.69
CA ARG A 194 1.89 -13.86 1.12
C ARG A 194 2.02 -14.37 2.56
N GLN A 195 1.23 -13.81 3.47
CA GLN A 195 1.34 -14.11 4.90
C GLN A 195 0.92 -15.54 5.23
N TYR A 196 -0.16 -16.04 4.60
CA TYR A 196 -0.78 -17.29 5.03
C TYR A 196 -0.46 -18.49 4.12
N ILE A 197 -0.32 -18.29 2.81
CA ILE A 197 -0.32 -19.41 1.84
C ILE A 197 0.97 -19.48 1.02
N LYS A 198 1.62 -18.35 0.71
CA LYS A 198 2.84 -18.33 -0.14
C LYS A 198 3.91 -19.27 0.38
N SER A 199 4.23 -19.21 1.67
CA SER A 199 5.28 -20.04 2.28
C SER A 199 5.03 -21.55 2.11
N LEU A 200 3.75 -21.95 2.17
CA LEU A 200 3.32 -23.33 1.99
C LEU A 200 3.38 -23.75 0.52
N MET A 201 3.00 -22.86 -0.39
CA MET A 201 3.14 -23.12 -1.83
C MET A 201 4.61 -23.21 -2.26
N THR A 202 5.49 -22.41 -1.67
CA THR A 202 6.94 -22.47 -1.92
C THR A 202 7.51 -23.84 -1.50
N MET A 203 7.07 -24.41 -0.37
CA MET A 203 7.44 -25.79 0.00
C MET A 203 7.00 -26.83 -1.03
N MET A 204 5.88 -26.57 -1.72
CA MET A 204 5.36 -27.45 -2.77
C MET A 204 6.00 -27.20 -4.15
N GLY A 205 7.07 -26.40 -4.22
CA GLY A 205 7.82 -26.13 -5.45
C GLY A 205 7.35 -24.90 -6.25
N LEU A 206 6.58 -23.98 -5.64
CA LEU A 206 6.20 -22.73 -6.31
C LEU A 206 7.41 -21.82 -6.55
N ARG A 207 7.64 -21.40 -7.80
CA ARG A 207 8.64 -20.37 -8.11
C ARG A 207 8.14 -18.98 -7.71
N GLU A 208 8.99 -18.20 -7.05
CA GLU A 208 8.61 -16.86 -6.58
C GLU A 208 8.20 -15.92 -7.71
N SER A 209 8.83 -16.02 -8.88
CA SER A 209 8.49 -15.21 -10.06
C SER A 209 7.05 -15.46 -10.55
N ALA A 210 6.59 -16.72 -10.54
CA ALA A 210 5.23 -17.06 -10.98
C ALA A 210 4.17 -16.43 -10.07
N PHE A 211 4.45 -16.31 -8.76
CA PHE A 211 3.57 -15.66 -7.80
C PHE A 211 3.38 -14.17 -8.11
N TRP A 212 4.48 -13.43 -8.27
CA TRP A 212 4.46 -12.00 -8.54
C TRP A 212 3.88 -11.68 -9.92
N LEU A 213 4.29 -12.41 -10.95
CA LEU A 213 3.80 -12.22 -12.31
C LEU A 213 2.30 -12.50 -12.43
N SER A 214 1.77 -13.50 -11.73
CA SER A 214 0.33 -13.79 -11.77
C SER A 214 -0.52 -12.61 -11.26
N TRP A 215 -0.15 -12.02 -10.13
CA TRP A 215 -0.84 -10.83 -9.61
C TRP A 215 -0.58 -9.60 -10.48
N GLY A 216 0.64 -9.45 -10.99
CA GLY A 216 1.04 -8.36 -11.89
C GLY A 216 0.25 -8.34 -13.18
N PHE A 217 0.16 -9.47 -13.90
CA PHE A 217 -0.59 -9.57 -15.15
C PHE A 217 -2.08 -9.33 -14.99
N MET A 218 -2.71 -9.85 -13.92
CA MET A 218 -4.12 -9.58 -13.65
C MET A 218 -4.39 -8.08 -13.52
N TYR A 219 -3.62 -7.39 -12.67
CA TYR A 219 -3.84 -5.97 -12.42
C TYR A 219 -3.34 -5.07 -13.56
N ALA A 220 -2.32 -5.50 -14.32
CA ALA A 220 -1.92 -4.84 -15.56
C ALA A 220 -3.07 -4.82 -16.58
N GLY A 221 -3.87 -5.89 -16.65
CA GLY A 221 -5.10 -5.91 -17.45
C GLY A 221 -6.14 -4.89 -17.00
N PHE A 222 -6.37 -4.73 -15.69
CA PHE A 222 -7.28 -3.71 -15.15
C PHE A 222 -6.76 -2.29 -15.38
N ILE A 223 -5.45 -2.06 -15.19
CA ILE A 223 -4.79 -0.79 -15.47
C ILE A 223 -4.88 -0.44 -16.96
N LEU A 224 -4.73 -1.41 -17.86
CA LEU A 224 -4.88 -1.16 -19.30
C LEU A 224 -6.26 -0.62 -19.65
N VAL A 225 -7.33 -1.24 -19.13
CA VAL A 225 -8.70 -0.76 -19.35
C VAL A 225 -8.88 0.66 -18.81
N MET A 226 -8.38 0.92 -17.60
CA MET A 226 -8.48 2.25 -16.97
C MET A 226 -7.64 3.32 -17.67
N ALA A 227 -6.44 2.97 -18.15
CA ALA A 227 -5.58 3.88 -18.90
C ALA A 227 -6.21 4.28 -20.23
N VAL A 228 -6.86 3.34 -20.94
CA VAL A 228 -7.65 3.66 -22.14
C VAL A 228 -8.80 4.60 -21.81
N LEU A 229 -9.57 4.33 -20.75
CA LEU A 229 -10.68 5.20 -20.33
C LEU A 229 -10.22 6.60 -19.95
N MET A 230 -9.12 6.74 -19.21
CA MET A 230 -8.54 8.03 -18.84
C MET A 230 -8.02 8.79 -20.06
N ALA A 231 -7.32 8.12 -20.99
CA ALA A 231 -6.84 8.75 -22.22
C ALA A 231 -8.00 9.21 -23.12
N LEU A 232 -9.10 8.45 -23.18
CA LEU A 232 -10.31 8.85 -23.89
C LEU A 232 -10.95 10.08 -23.26
N ILE A 233 -11.01 10.18 -21.94
CA ILE A 233 -11.55 11.34 -21.24
C ILE A 233 -10.71 12.58 -21.54
N VAL A 234 -9.38 12.49 -21.36
CA VAL A 234 -8.45 13.60 -21.63
C VAL A 234 -8.61 14.11 -23.06
N LYS A 235 -8.80 13.20 -24.04
CA LYS A 235 -8.97 13.59 -25.44
C LYS A 235 -10.36 14.12 -25.76
N SER A 236 -11.40 13.52 -25.19
CA SER A 236 -12.79 13.92 -25.39
C SER A 236 -13.08 15.30 -24.80
N THR A 237 -12.38 15.67 -23.74
CA THR A 237 -12.58 16.94 -23.04
C THR A 237 -11.67 18.05 -23.56
N GLN A 238 -10.90 17.81 -24.64
CA GLN A 238 -9.98 18.78 -25.25
C GLN A 238 -8.97 19.44 -24.28
N ILE A 239 -8.71 18.86 -23.11
CA ILE A 239 -7.71 19.37 -22.15
C ILE A 239 -6.31 19.35 -22.75
N VAL A 240 -6.01 18.35 -23.59
CA VAL A 240 -4.77 18.28 -24.38
C VAL A 240 -5.12 18.06 -25.85
N ALA A 241 -5.19 19.15 -26.61
CA ALA A 241 -5.72 19.18 -27.95
C ALA A 241 -4.68 18.76 -29.00
N LEU A 242 -3.42 19.22 -28.89
CA LEU A 242 -2.38 18.93 -29.89
C LEU A 242 -1.73 17.56 -29.70
N THR A 243 -1.59 17.08 -28.47
CA THR A 243 -0.90 15.79 -28.25
C THR A 243 -1.74 14.59 -28.73
N GLY A 244 -1.03 13.59 -29.28
CA GLY A 244 -1.65 12.37 -29.79
C GLY A 244 -2.12 11.45 -28.66
N PHE A 245 -3.27 10.79 -28.87
CA PHE A 245 -3.87 9.83 -27.92
C PHE A 245 -2.88 8.78 -27.40
N MET A 246 -1.97 8.29 -28.26
CA MET A 246 -1.00 7.26 -27.89
C MET A 246 0.00 7.72 -26.82
N VAL A 247 0.42 8.99 -26.85
CA VAL A 247 1.37 9.52 -25.86
C VAL A 247 0.71 9.59 -24.49
N VAL A 248 -0.52 10.11 -24.45
CA VAL A 248 -1.34 10.18 -23.23
C VAL A 248 -1.62 8.78 -22.68
N PHE A 249 -2.01 7.83 -23.53
CA PHE A 249 -2.23 6.44 -23.13
C PHE A 249 -0.98 5.78 -22.53
N ILE A 250 0.19 5.93 -23.18
CA ILE A 250 1.45 5.35 -22.69
C ILE A 250 1.82 5.91 -21.32
N LEU A 251 1.64 7.22 -21.11
CA LEU A 251 1.90 7.87 -19.81
C LEU A 251 1.05 7.27 -18.68
N PHE A 252 -0.27 7.15 -18.88
CA PHE A 252 -1.17 6.56 -17.90
C PHE A 252 -0.92 5.06 -17.68
N PHE A 253 -0.62 4.32 -18.74
CA PHE A 253 -0.35 2.89 -18.65
C PHE A 253 0.93 2.60 -17.85
N LEU A 254 2.02 3.33 -18.13
CA LEU A 254 3.27 3.19 -17.41
C LEU A 254 3.12 3.62 -15.94
N TYR A 255 2.39 4.72 -15.68
CA TYR A 255 2.05 5.12 -14.32
C TYR A 255 1.37 3.99 -13.54
N GLY A 256 0.32 3.37 -14.08
CA GLY A 256 -0.35 2.24 -13.43
C GLY A 256 0.57 1.05 -13.18
N LEU A 257 1.45 0.70 -14.13
CA LEU A 257 2.44 -0.38 -13.95
C LEU A 257 3.42 -0.08 -12.80
N SER A 258 3.89 1.16 -12.68
CA SER A 258 4.78 1.57 -11.58
C SER A 258 4.11 1.53 -10.21
N LEU A 259 2.79 1.73 -10.14
CA LEU A 259 2.04 1.62 -8.89
C LEU A 259 1.90 0.14 -8.44
N ILE A 260 1.79 -0.81 -9.38
CA ILE A 260 1.82 -2.25 -9.04
C ILE A 260 3.12 -2.57 -8.31
N THR A 261 4.23 -2.01 -8.79
CA THR A 261 5.55 -2.33 -8.29
C THR A 261 5.80 -1.68 -6.92
N LEU A 262 5.28 -0.46 -6.73
CA LEU A 262 5.20 0.18 -5.41
C LEU A 262 4.37 -0.65 -4.43
N ALA A 263 3.21 -1.19 -4.86
CA ALA A 263 2.39 -2.07 -4.03
C ALA A 263 3.11 -3.36 -3.64
N PHE A 264 3.84 -3.99 -4.56
CA PHE A 264 4.66 -5.17 -4.27
C PHE A 264 5.77 -4.87 -3.27
N LEU A 265 6.47 -3.74 -3.42
CA LEU A 265 7.48 -3.29 -2.47
C LEU A 265 6.89 -3.10 -1.06
N MET A 266 5.77 -2.39 -0.94
CA MET A 266 5.12 -2.14 0.34
C MET A 266 4.58 -3.43 0.98
N SER A 267 4.10 -4.38 0.17
CA SER A 267 3.68 -5.71 0.65
C SER A 267 4.82 -6.55 1.22
N MET A 268 6.09 -6.25 0.87
CA MET A 268 7.26 -6.88 1.49
C MET A 268 7.52 -6.34 2.89
N LEU A 269 7.37 -5.02 3.08
CA LEU A 269 7.71 -4.30 4.29
C LEU A 269 6.67 -4.48 5.41
N ILE A 270 5.38 -4.49 5.06
CA ILE A 270 4.30 -4.50 6.02
C ILE A 270 3.67 -5.90 6.12
N LYS A 271 3.58 -6.43 7.36
CA LYS A 271 2.98 -7.76 7.61
C LYS A 271 1.45 -7.75 7.63
N LYS A 272 0.81 -6.62 7.93
CA LYS A 272 -0.65 -6.53 8.07
C LYS A 272 -1.30 -6.09 6.74
N PRO A 273 -2.27 -6.83 6.18
CA PRO A 273 -2.78 -6.58 4.83
C PRO A 273 -3.51 -5.23 4.71
N HIS A 274 -4.46 -4.92 5.59
CA HIS A 274 -5.19 -3.64 5.55
C HIS A 274 -4.28 -2.42 5.79
N LEU A 275 -3.28 -2.56 6.65
CA LEU A 275 -2.31 -1.49 6.89
C LEU A 275 -1.44 -1.23 5.66
N THR A 276 -1.11 -2.27 4.90
CA THR A 276 -0.35 -2.16 3.65
C THR A 276 -1.14 -1.38 2.61
N GLY A 277 -2.40 -1.75 2.39
CA GLY A 277 -3.28 -1.02 1.46
C GLY A 277 -3.43 0.46 1.84
N LEU A 278 -3.65 0.75 3.12
CA LEU A 278 -3.73 2.13 3.62
C LEU A 278 -2.44 2.91 3.39
N ALA A 279 -1.28 2.32 3.71
CA ALA A 279 0.01 2.97 3.56
C ALA A 279 0.30 3.30 2.09
N VAL A 280 0.03 2.36 1.18
CA VAL A 280 0.20 2.59 -0.27
C VAL A 280 -0.74 3.70 -0.75
N PHE A 281 -1.99 3.69 -0.30
CA PHE A 281 -2.95 4.74 -0.64
C PHE A 281 -2.50 6.14 -0.18
N LEU A 282 -2.03 6.27 1.06
CA LEU A 282 -1.53 7.53 1.61
C LEU A 282 -0.25 8.00 0.90
N LEU A 283 0.65 7.07 0.54
CA LEU A 283 1.86 7.38 -0.23
C LEU A 283 1.53 7.92 -1.62
N ILE A 284 0.52 7.36 -2.30
CA ILE A 284 0.08 7.86 -3.62
C ILE A 284 -0.39 9.31 -3.52
N ILE A 285 -1.24 9.62 -2.54
CA ILE A 285 -1.74 11.00 -2.36
C ILE A 285 -0.62 11.94 -1.96
N PHE A 286 0.19 11.59 -0.96
CA PHE A 286 1.21 12.48 -0.41
C PHE A 286 2.29 12.84 -1.43
N TRP A 287 2.82 11.86 -2.16
CA TRP A 287 3.85 12.11 -3.17
C TRP A 287 3.26 12.69 -4.47
N GLY A 288 2.03 12.33 -4.81
CA GLY A 288 1.32 12.91 -5.95
C GLY A 288 1.03 14.40 -5.73
N SER A 289 0.59 14.78 -4.53
CA SER A 289 0.33 16.19 -4.19
C SER A 289 1.60 17.02 -4.07
N LEU A 290 2.72 16.42 -3.62
CA LEU A 290 4.02 17.09 -3.62
C LEU A 290 4.44 17.50 -5.04
N GLY A 291 4.01 16.78 -6.07
CA GLY A 291 4.28 17.14 -7.48
C GLY A 291 3.76 18.51 -7.90
N PHE A 292 2.67 19.02 -7.28
CA PHE A 292 2.19 20.38 -7.55
C PHE A 292 3.18 21.46 -7.08
N THR A 293 4.01 21.17 -6.08
CA THR A 293 5.04 22.12 -5.65
C THR A 293 6.11 22.37 -6.71
N ALA A 294 6.39 21.38 -7.57
CA ALA A 294 7.28 21.53 -8.72
C ALA A 294 6.67 22.43 -9.81
N LEU A 295 5.34 22.48 -9.90
CA LEU A 295 4.60 23.33 -10.85
C LEU A 295 4.69 24.80 -10.45
N TYR A 296 4.57 25.10 -9.16
CA TYR A 296 4.48 26.48 -8.64
C TYR A 296 5.80 27.08 -8.15
N ARG A 297 6.75 26.25 -7.71
CA ARG A 297 8.06 26.70 -7.25
C ARG A 297 9.09 25.97 -8.09
N HIS A 298 9.88 26.71 -8.88
CA HIS A 298 11.05 26.17 -9.56
C HIS A 298 11.96 25.48 -8.52
N LEU A 299 11.79 24.17 -8.36
CA LEU A 299 12.62 23.34 -7.50
C LEU A 299 14.01 23.23 -8.15
N PRO A 300 15.09 23.20 -7.36
CA PRO A 300 16.41 22.94 -7.91
C PRO A 300 16.41 21.56 -8.57
N ALA A 301 16.93 21.47 -9.80
CA ALA A 301 16.83 20.28 -10.65
C ALA A 301 17.21 18.97 -9.92
N PHE A 302 18.24 18.97 -9.08
CA PHE A 302 18.65 17.81 -8.30
C PHE A 302 17.53 17.20 -7.42
N LEU A 303 16.70 18.06 -6.81
CA LEU A 303 15.63 17.64 -5.91
C LEU A 303 14.45 17.04 -6.70
N GLU A 304 14.20 17.56 -7.90
CA GLU A 304 13.24 17.00 -8.86
C GLU A 304 13.65 15.58 -9.28
N TRP A 305 14.91 15.36 -9.64
CA TRP A 305 15.43 14.04 -10.01
C TRP A 305 15.29 12.98 -8.90
N ILE A 306 15.54 13.36 -7.64
CA ILE A 306 15.38 12.45 -6.49
C ILE A 306 13.90 12.12 -6.27
N LEU A 307 13.03 13.13 -6.30
CA LEU A 307 11.60 12.94 -6.07
C LEU A 307 10.94 12.17 -7.22
N CYS A 308 11.47 12.23 -8.45
CA CYS A 308 11.04 11.41 -9.58
C CYS A 308 11.24 9.89 -9.39
N LEU A 309 12.03 9.45 -8.39
CA LEU A 309 12.09 8.04 -7.99
C LEU A 309 10.73 7.54 -7.46
N LEU A 310 9.88 8.45 -6.97
CA LEU A 310 8.55 8.15 -6.49
C LEU A 310 7.55 8.31 -7.64
N SER A 311 6.94 7.21 -8.07
CA SER A 311 6.07 7.19 -9.25
C SER A 311 4.93 8.22 -9.27
N PRO A 312 4.24 8.54 -8.16
CA PRO A 312 3.18 9.55 -8.18
C PRO A 312 3.71 10.97 -8.44
N PHE A 313 4.91 11.30 -7.94
CA PHE A 313 5.53 12.60 -8.17
C PHE A 313 5.93 12.76 -9.64
N ALA A 314 6.60 11.74 -10.21
CA ALA A 314 7.02 11.74 -11.60
C ALA A 314 5.82 11.88 -12.57
N PHE A 315 4.69 11.25 -12.24
CA PHE A 315 3.46 11.36 -13.02
C PHE A 315 2.90 12.79 -12.99
N THR A 316 2.80 13.43 -11.82
CA THR A 316 2.33 14.82 -11.70
C THR A 316 3.22 15.79 -12.48
N ALA A 317 4.55 15.65 -12.37
CA ALA A 317 5.50 16.46 -13.11
C ALA A 317 5.36 16.25 -14.65
N GLY A 318 5.23 15.01 -15.11
CA GLY A 318 5.02 14.69 -16.52
C GLY A 318 3.70 15.24 -17.08
N MET A 319 2.61 15.19 -16.30
CA MET A 319 1.32 15.78 -16.70
C MET A 319 1.38 17.31 -16.75
N ALA A 320 2.06 17.96 -15.80
CA ALA A 320 2.24 19.40 -15.78
C ALA A 320 3.02 19.89 -17.02
N GLN A 321 4.10 19.20 -17.38
CA GLN A 321 4.89 19.50 -18.58
C GLN A 321 4.07 19.29 -19.86
N LEU A 322 3.26 18.22 -19.93
CA LEU A 322 2.39 17.94 -21.07
C LEU A 322 1.38 19.08 -21.32
N ILE A 323 0.79 19.62 -20.24
CA ILE A 323 -0.16 20.74 -20.32
C ILE A 323 0.56 22.04 -20.71
N HIS A 324 1.74 22.31 -20.15
CA HIS A 324 2.53 23.50 -20.50
C HIS A 324 2.96 23.49 -21.98
N LEU A 325 3.36 22.33 -22.52
CA LEU A 325 3.74 22.18 -23.92
C LEU A 325 2.54 22.40 -24.88
N ASP A 326 1.33 22.00 -24.48
CA ASP A 326 0.12 22.23 -25.29
C ASP A 326 -0.25 23.73 -25.36
N TYR A 327 0.10 24.51 -24.32
CA TYR A 327 -0.17 25.95 -24.23
C TYR A 327 0.78 26.81 -25.08
N ASP A 328 2.07 26.46 -25.15
CA ASP A 328 3.13 27.36 -25.65
C ASP A 328 3.33 27.31 -27.19
N VAL A 329 2.76 26.33 -27.88
CA VAL A 329 3.02 26.06 -29.33
C VAL A 329 2.45 27.12 -30.29
N ASN A 330 1.70 28.13 -29.80
CA ASN A 330 1.29 29.29 -30.62
C ASN A 330 2.24 30.51 -30.54
N SER A 331 3.35 30.42 -29.79
CA SER A 331 4.41 31.43 -29.86
C SER A 331 5.50 30.97 -30.82
N ASN A 332 5.78 31.75 -31.88
CA ASN A 332 6.85 31.47 -32.85
C ASN A 332 8.25 31.71 -32.24
N VAL A 333 8.51 31.19 -31.05
CA VAL A 333 9.83 31.16 -30.43
C VAL A 333 10.32 29.72 -30.53
N HIS A 334 11.45 29.52 -31.21
CA HIS A 334 12.15 28.24 -31.22
C HIS A 334 12.52 27.86 -29.77
N LEU A 335 11.65 27.09 -29.12
CA LEU A 335 11.89 26.54 -27.80
C LEU A 335 12.95 25.44 -27.89
N ASP A 336 13.93 25.50 -26.98
CA ASP A 336 14.94 24.48 -26.71
C ASP A 336 14.27 23.14 -26.37
N ALA A 337 13.88 22.39 -27.41
CA ALA A 337 13.18 21.12 -27.31
C ALA A 337 14.04 19.98 -26.73
N SER A 338 15.34 20.20 -26.49
CA SER A 338 16.27 19.16 -26.05
C SER A 338 16.17 18.87 -24.55
N ASN A 339 16.18 19.87 -23.66
CA ASN A 339 16.20 19.63 -22.21
C ASN A 339 14.90 19.03 -21.65
N ASN A 340 13.74 19.44 -22.17
CA ASN A 340 12.42 18.99 -21.65
C ASN A 340 12.05 17.57 -22.10
N SER A 341 12.53 17.14 -23.27
CA SER A 341 12.28 15.77 -23.76
C SER A 341 13.12 14.73 -23.00
N PHE A 342 14.28 15.10 -22.44
CA PHE A 342 15.06 14.21 -21.55
C PHE A 342 14.36 13.93 -20.22
N ILE A 343 13.56 14.86 -19.66
CA ILE A 343 12.85 14.65 -18.38
C ILE A 343 11.68 13.68 -18.57
N ILE A 344 10.94 13.80 -19.66
CA ILE A 344 9.88 12.84 -20.03
C ILE A 344 10.49 11.45 -20.26
N ILE A 345 11.59 11.35 -21.01
CA ILE A 345 12.30 10.08 -21.24
C ILE A 345 12.87 9.51 -19.92
N ALA A 346 13.42 10.34 -19.04
CA ALA A 346 13.92 9.92 -17.73
C ALA A 346 12.81 9.45 -16.79
N SER A 347 11.65 10.10 -16.81
CA SER A 347 10.46 9.66 -16.08
C SER A 347 9.98 8.28 -16.59
N PHE A 348 10.07 8.02 -17.90
CA PHE A 348 9.78 6.70 -18.47
C PHE A 348 10.79 5.62 -18.05
N TYR A 349 12.09 5.92 -17.93
CA TYR A 349 13.10 4.97 -17.46
C TYR A 349 13.02 4.69 -15.94
N MET A 350 12.62 5.68 -15.13
CA MET A 350 12.50 5.56 -13.67
C MET A 350 11.22 4.83 -13.21
N LEU A 351 10.21 4.71 -14.08
CA LEU A 351 8.98 3.92 -13.81
C LEU A 351 9.15 2.40 -14.03
N SER A 352 10.33 1.94 -14.46
CA SER A 352 10.66 0.51 -14.56
C SER A 352 10.87 -0.11 -13.18
N PRO A 353 10.22 -1.24 -12.82
CA PRO A 353 10.48 -1.89 -11.55
C PRO A 353 11.92 -2.39 -11.42
N PHE A 354 12.57 -1.95 -10.35
CA PHE A 354 13.66 -2.67 -9.70
C PHE A 354 13.19 -4.06 -9.28
N TRP A 355 13.33 -5.04 -10.17
CA TRP A 355 13.46 -6.45 -9.77
C TRP A 355 14.89 -6.65 -9.25
N CYS A 356 15.23 -5.97 -8.16
CA CYS A 356 16.43 -6.33 -7.41
C CYS A 356 16.16 -7.70 -6.78
N LYS A 357 16.77 -8.73 -7.37
CA LYS A 357 17.12 -9.95 -6.66
C LYS A 357 17.78 -9.52 -5.35
N TYR A 358 17.07 -9.65 -4.24
CA TYR A 358 17.72 -9.68 -2.94
C TYR A 358 18.51 -10.99 -2.91
N GLN A 359 19.77 -10.89 -3.29
CA GLN A 359 20.75 -11.95 -3.05
C GLN A 359 20.91 -11.99 -1.54
N ARG A 360 20.32 -13.02 -0.92
CA ARG A 360 20.56 -13.33 0.47
C ARG A 360 22.06 -13.62 0.55
N THR A 361 22.78 -12.86 1.37
CA THR A 361 24.18 -13.10 1.66
C THR A 361 24.31 -14.52 2.20
N ASP A 362 24.88 -15.39 1.39
CA ASP A 362 25.35 -16.70 1.82
C ASP A 362 26.48 -16.45 2.82
N HIS A 363 26.19 -16.70 4.10
CA HIS A 363 27.26 -17.00 5.02
C HIS A 363 27.79 -18.37 4.62
N ALA A 364 28.92 -18.38 3.89
CA ALA A 364 29.74 -19.56 3.72
C ALA A 364 30.04 -20.13 5.11
N VAL A 365 29.42 -21.28 5.41
CA VAL A 365 29.72 -22.05 6.60
C VAL A 365 31.07 -22.71 6.32
N LEU A 366 32.11 -22.22 7.00
CA LEU A 366 33.41 -22.87 7.04
C LEU A 366 33.22 -24.24 7.71
N GLU A 367 33.37 -25.31 6.92
CA GLU A 367 33.45 -26.67 7.41
C GLU A 367 34.69 -26.80 8.30
N ASN A 368 34.47 -26.89 9.61
CA ASN A 368 35.42 -27.50 10.51
C ASN A 368 34.88 -28.90 10.82
N GLU A 369 35.48 -29.91 10.20
CA GLU A 369 35.33 -31.30 10.57
C GLU A 369 35.87 -31.50 11.98
N ILE A 370 34.97 -31.68 12.94
CA ILE A 370 35.27 -32.41 14.17
C ILE A 370 34.18 -33.48 14.26
N GLU A 371 34.54 -34.68 13.83
CA GLU A 371 33.81 -35.90 14.18
C GLU A 371 33.82 -36.02 15.71
N SER A 372 32.68 -35.70 16.33
CA SER A 372 32.39 -36.19 17.67
C SER A 372 31.52 -37.43 17.51
N ASP A 373 32.13 -38.59 17.70
CA ASP A 373 31.42 -39.86 17.88
C ASP A 373 30.29 -39.67 18.91
N PRO A 374 29.09 -40.24 18.68
CA PRO A 374 28.11 -40.34 19.73
C PRO A 374 28.69 -41.30 20.78
N SER A 375 29.16 -40.72 21.90
CA SER A 375 29.41 -41.47 23.11
C SER A 375 28.23 -42.40 23.35
N SER A 376 28.53 -43.67 23.62
CA SER A 376 27.61 -44.76 23.86
C SER A 376 26.58 -44.37 24.93
N ASN A 377 25.49 -43.75 24.48
CA ASN A 377 24.37 -43.38 25.32
C ASN A 377 23.36 -44.50 25.20
N ASP A 378 23.17 -45.16 26.33
CA ASP A 378 22.30 -46.29 26.60
C ASP A 378 20.78 -45.98 26.37
N SER A 379 20.46 -44.81 25.81
CA SER A 379 19.14 -44.25 25.55
C SER A 379 18.71 -44.34 24.07
N PHE A 380 19.54 -44.90 23.19
CA PHE A 380 19.24 -45.08 21.77
C PHE A 380 19.21 -46.56 21.39
N GLU A 381 18.15 -47.00 20.72
CA GLU A 381 18.08 -48.34 20.16
C GLU A 381 19.02 -48.42 18.95
N LEU A 382 19.91 -49.43 18.97
CA LEU A 382 20.78 -49.77 17.85
C LEU A 382 19.93 -50.05 16.60
N VAL A 383 20.42 -49.57 15.47
CA VAL A 383 19.73 -49.68 14.18
C VAL A 383 19.87 -51.13 13.69
N PRO A 384 18.77 -51.80 13.29
CA PRO A 384 18.86 -53.14 12.71
C PRO A 384 19.69 -53.14 11.41
N ALA A 385 20.38 -54.25 11.14
CA ALA A 385 21.28 -54.34 9.98
C ALA A 385 20.59 -54.06 8.63
N GLU A 386 19.29 -54.31 8.54
CA GLU A 386 18.43 -54.10 7.36
C GLU A 386 18.27 -52.62 6.93
N PHE A 387 18.61 -51.68 7.83
CA PHE A 387 18.48 -50.24 7.61
C PHE A 387 19.82 -49.53 7.36
N HIS A 388 20.95 -50.22 7.45
CA HIS A 388 22.25 -49.63 7.08
C HIS A 388 22.28 -49.29 5.60
N GLY A 389 22.68 -48.05 5.27
CA GLY A 389 22.72 -47.54 3.89
C GLY A 389 21.36 -47.08 3.36
N LYS A 390 20.30 -47.16 4.17
CA LYS A 390 18.96 -46.61 3.85
C LYS A 390 18.68 -45.30 4.58
N GLU A 391 19.73 -44.55 4.99
CA GLU A 391 19.55 -43.27 5.65
C GLU A 391 19.10 -42.21 4.64
N ALA A 392 17.80 -41.90 4.65
CA ALA A 392 17.22 -40.96 3.71
C ALA A 392 17.30 -39.52 4.20
N ILE A 393 17.22 -39.27 5.52
CA ILE A 393 17.41 -37.95 6.11
C ILE A 393 18.47 -38.04 7.20
N ARG A 394 19.53 -37.25 7.09
CA ARG A 394 20.57 -37.13 8.13
C ARG A 394 20.61 -35.72 8.68
N ILE A 395 20.61 -35.60 10.00
CA ILE A 395 20.61 -34.33 10.73
C ILE A 395 21.87 -34.29 11.58
N LYS A 396 22.75 -33.31 11.31
CA LYS A 396 24.03 -33.14 12.00
C LYS A 396 24.06 -31.85 12.81
N ASN A 397 24.09 -32.00 14.14
CA ASN A 397 24.23 -30.93 15.14
C ASN A 397 23.33 -29.70 14.89
N LEU A 398 22.06 -29.95 14.61
CA LEU A 398 21.10 -28.93 14.18
C LEU A 398 20.72 -28.00 15.34
N LYS A 399 20.95 -26.69 15.16
CA LYS A 399 20.59 -25.62 16.10
C LYS A 399 19.67 -24.60 15.45
N LYS A 400 18.68 -24.13 16.21
CA LYS A 400 17.74 -23.10 15.76
C LYS A 400 17.40 -22.14 16.88
N GLU A 401 17.69 -20.86 16.62
CA GLU A 401 17.42 -19.75 17.53
C GLU A 401 16.45 -18.75 16.89
N TYR A 402 15.48 -18.30 17.67
CA TYR A 402 14.58 -17.21 17.29
C TYR A 402 14.90 -15.96 18.13
N LYS A 403 15.14 -14.83 17.45
CA LYS A 403 15.35 -13.53 18.09
C LYS A 403 13.99 -12.86 18.31
N GLY A 404 13.50 -12.84 19.55
CA GLY A 404 12.34 -12.06 19.97
C GLY A 404 12.68 -10.60 20.23
N GLN A 405 11.67 -9.75 20.48
CA GLN A 405 11.87 -8.34 20.84
C GLN A 405 12.55 -8.15 22.20
N CYS A 406 12.40 -9.12 23.13
CA CYS A 406 12.99 -9.03 24.47
C CYS A 406 13.94 -10.20 24.82
N GLU A 407 13.80 -11.39 24.23
CA GLU A 407 14.66 -12.54 24.56
C GLU A 407 14.99 -13.41 23.33
N LYS A 408 16.16 -14.07 23.37
CA LYS A 408 16.55 -15.10 22.42
C LYS A 408 16.02 -16.44 22.91
N VAL A 409 15.21 -17.11 22.10
CA VAL A 409 14.67 -18.44 22.40
C VAL A 409 15.37 -19.48 21.53
N GLU A 410 16.18 -20.34 22.16
CA GLU A 410 16.78 -21.52 21.51
C GLU A 410 15.72 -22.62 21.39
N ALA A 411 15.15 -22.79 20.20
CA ALA A 411 14.15 -23.81 19.94
C ALA A 411 14.74 -25.20 19.73
N LEU A 412 15.95 -25.30 19.17
CA LEU A 412 16.68 -26.57 18.97
C LEU A 412 18.15 -26.41 19.37
N LYS A 413 18.67 -27.37 20.14
CA LYS A 413 19.96 -27.28 20.85
C LYS A 413 20.92 -28.41 20.45
N GLY A 414 21.22 -28.53 19.16
CA GLY A 414 22.23 -29.46 18.63
C GLY A 414 21.68 -30.88 18.47
N LEU A 415 20.67 -31.05 17.60
CA LEU A 415 20.08 -32.36 17.33
C LEU A 415 20.94 -33.17 16.36
N VAL A 416 21.12 -34.45 16.67
CA VAL A 416 21.72 -35.45 15.78
C VAL A 416 20.70 -36.58 15.62
N LEU A 417 20.26 -36.85 14.40
CA LEU A 417 19.22 -37.84 14.12
C LEU A 417 19.28 -38.30 12.66
N ASP A 418 19.20 -39.61 12.47
CA ASP A 418 19.04 -40.23 11.16
C ASP A 418 17.66 -40.89 11.02
N ILE A 419 17.05 -40.74 9.85
CA ILE A 419 15.73 -41.29 9.49
C ILE A 419 15.87 -42.15 8.25
N TYR A 420 15.22 -43.31 8.28
CA TYR A 420 15.44 -44.39 7.31
C TYR A 420 14.27 -44.54 6.34
N GLU A 421 14.58 -45.01 5.13
CA GLU A 421 13.60 -45.40 4.12
C GLU A 421 12.87 -46.69 4.51
N GLY A 422 11.57 -46.79 4.19
CA GLY A 422 10.73 -47.94 4.53
C GLY A 422 10.21 -47.93 5.97
N GLN A 423 10.49 -46.86 6.73
CA GLN A 423 10.17 -46.76 8.15
C GLN A 423 9.25 -45.56 8.44
N ILE A 424 8.25 -45.78 9.30
CA ILE A 424 7.47 -44.67 9.87
C ILE A 424 8.14 -44.20 11.16
N THR A 425 8.63 -42.96 11.16
CA THR A 425 9.25 -42.32 12.33
C THR A 425 8.30 -41.27 12.91
N VAL A 426 8.11 -41.28 14.23
CA VAL A 426 7.28 -40.29 14.94
C VAL A 426 8.08 -39.42 15.89
N LEU A 427 7.82 -38.11 15.84
CA LEU A 427 8.35 -37.12 16.76
C LEU A 427 7.39 -36.92 17.95
N LEU A 428 7.86 -37.26 19.14
CA LEU A 428 7.13 -37.13 20.41
C LEU A 428 7.74 -36.03 21.28
N GLY A 429 6.91 -35.39 22.10
CA GLY A 429 7.32 -34.36 23.05
C GLY A 429 6.15 -33.47 23.47
N HIS A 430 6.34 -32.62 24.48
CA HIS A 430 5.34 -31.63 24.89
C HIS A 430 5.17 -30.49 23.86
N SER A 431 4.10 -29.72 23.98
CA SER A 431 3.93 -28.46 23.23
C SER A 431 5.09 -27.51 23.53
N GLY A 432 5.72 -26.97 22.49
CA GLY A 432 6.92 -26.13 22.65
C GLY A 432 8.26 -26.89 22.75
N ALA A 433 8.28 -28.23 22.65
CA ALA A 433 9.53 -29.00 22.68
C ALA A 433 10.45 -28.79 21.45
N GLY A 434 9.92 -28.23 20.35
CA GLY A 434 10.66 -27.96 19.11
C GLY A 434 10.27 -28.84 17.90
N LYS A 435 9.25 -29.70 18.01
CA LYS A 435 8.80 -30.62 16.95
C LYS A 435 8.45 -29.91 15.63
N THR A 436 7.54 -28.94 15.67
CA THR A 436 7.16 -28.13 14.50
C THR A 436 8.33 -27.34 13.94
N THR A 437 9.24 -26.85 14.81
CA THR A 437 10.48 -26.18 14.37
C THR A 437 11.36 -27.13 13.58
N LEU A 438 11.50 -28.39 14.01
CA LEU A 438 12.27 -29.40 13.28
C LEU A 438 11.64 -29.71 11.91
N LEU A 439 10.32 -29.92 11.86
CA LEU A 439 9.61 -30.16 10.60
C LEU A 439 9.73 -28.97 9.63
N ASN A 440 9.68 -27.73 10.14
CA ASN A 440 9.87 -26.52 9.34
C ASN A 440 11.30 -26.34 8.81
N LEU A 441 12.30 -26.92 9.47
CA LEU A 441 13.69 -26.94 8.97
C LEU A 441 13.84 -28.01 7.88
N LEU A 442 13.30 -29.21 8.11
CA LEU A 442 13.30 -30.30 7.13
C LEU A 442 12.54 -29.95 5.85
N SER A 443 11.49 -29.15 5.95
CA SER A 443 10.70 -28.70 4.81
C SER A 443 11.27 -27.47 4.08
N GLY A 444 12.33 -26.85 4.61
CA GLY A 444 12.94 -25.63 4.06
C GLY A 444 12.15 -24.34 4.28
N LEU A 445 11.12 -24.34 5.13
CA LEU A 445 10.43 -23.11 5.56
C LEU A 445 11.33 -22.17 6.36
N SER A 446 12.23 -22.77 7.14
CA SER A 446 13.18 -22.06 7.97
C SER A 446 14.57 -22.59 7.70
N LEU A 447 15.56 -21.69 7.71
CA LEU A 447 16.96 -22.06 7.62
C LEU A 447 17.52 -22.38 9.01
N PRO A 448 18.43 -23.36 9.12
CA PRO A 448 19.13 -23.63 10.38
C PRO A 448 19.98 -22.43 10.82
N THR A 449 20.16 -22.27 12.13
CA THR A 449 21.11 -21.28 12.68
C THR A 449 22.53 -21.87 12.65
N SER A 450 22.67 -23.16 12.93
CA SER A 450 23.91 -23.94 12.77
C SER A 450 23.59 -25.42 12.55
N GLY A 451 24.54 -26.18 12.02
CA GLY A 451 24.37 -27.58 11.65
C GLY A 451 23.88 -27.76 10.20
N SER A 452 23.80 -29.01 9.75
CA SER A 452 23.44 -29.37 8.38
C SER A 452 22.37 -30.46 8.34
N ILE A 453 21.59 -30.45 7.25
CA ILE A 453 20.54 -31.42 6.97
C ILE A 453 20.75 -31.91 5.54
N THR A 454 20.82 -33.23 5.37
CA THR A 454 20.92 -33.87 4.05
C THR A 454 19.74 -34.81 3.83
N ILE A 455 19.07 -34.70 2.69
CA ILE A 455 17.96 -35.57 2.26
C ILE A 455 18.37 -36.28 0.97
N TYR A 456 18.43 -37.61 0.95
CA TYR A 456 18.92 -38.44 -0.17
C TYR A 456 20.26 -37.96 -0.76
N ASN A 457 21.22 -37.58 0.10
CA ASN A 457 22.52 -36.98 -0.27
C ASN A 457 22.48 -35.56 -0.87
N HIS A 458 21.34 -34.87 -0.85
CA HIS A 458 21.25 -33.45 -1.22
C HIS A 458 21.22 -32.58 0.03
N THR A 459 21.99 -31.49 0.04
CA THR A 459 22.11 -30.61 1.22
C THR A 459 21.13 -29.45 1.11
N LEU A 460 20.33 -29.20 2.16
CA LEU A 460 19.27 -28.18 2.13
C LEU A 460 19.80 -26.72 2.07
N SER A 461 21.11 -26.48 2.19
CA SER A 461 21.70 -25.15 2.11
C SER A 461 21.80 -24.61 0.69
N GLU A 462 21.85 -25.49 -0.33
CA GLU A 462 22.06 -25.08 -1.72
C GLU A 462 20.74 -24.87 -2.48
N MET A 463 20.63 -23.76 -3.21
CA MET A 463 19.43 -23.41 -3.97
C MET A 463 19.06 -24.43 -5.07
N ALA A 464 20.06 -25.03 -5.73
CA ALA A 464 19.85 -26.02 -6.78
C ALA A 464 19.32 -27.36 -6.22
N ASP A 465 19.85 -27.78 -5.07
CA ASP A 465 19.41 -28.98 -4.38
C ASP A 465 17.99 -28.83 -3.82
N PHE A 466 17.60 -27.64 -3.36
CA PHE A 466 16.25 -27.39 -2.87
C PHE A 466 15.15 -27.63 -3.93
N GLU A 467 15.40 -27.31 -5.21
CA GLU A 467 14.42 -27.58 -6.27
C GLU A 467 14.23 -29.09 -6.50
N THR A 468 15.29 -29.88 -6.36
CA THR A 468 15.20 -31.34 -6.46
C THR A 468 14.51 -31.91 -5.24
N VAL A 469 14.89 -31.47 -4.04
CA VAL A 469 14.32 -31.94 -2.77
C VAL A 469 12.84 -31.59 -2.63
N SER A 470 12.41 -30.38 -3.02
CA SER A 470 10.99 -29.98 -2.98
C SER A 470 10.08 -30.82 -3.88
N LYS A 471 10.62 -31.47 -4.92
CA LYS A 471 9.87 -32.45 -5.74
C LYS A 471 9.70 -33.79 -5.02
N LEU A 472 10.61 -34.15 -4.13
CA LEU A 472 10.60 -35.41 -3.38
C LEU A 472 9.74 -35.33 -2.11
N ILE A 473 9.60 -34.15 -1.52
CA ILE A 473 8.89 -33.95 -0.25
C ILE A 473 7.40 -33.61 -0.45
N GLY A 474 6.54 -34.20 0.37
CA GLY A 474 5.17 -33.76 0.63
C GLY A 474 5.04 -33.28 2.07
N VAL A 475 4.47 -32.09 2.29
CA VAL A 475 4.33 -31.49 3.63
C VAL A 475 2.87 -31.26 3.96
N CYS A 476 2.43 -31.76 5.12
CA CYS A 476 1.16 -31.43 5.74
C CYS A 476 1.43 -30.64 7.03
N PRO A 477 1.33 -29.30 7.02
CA PRO A 477 1.55 -28.48 8.21
C PRO A 477 0.42 -28.63 9.23
N GLN A 478 0.60 -28.08 10.43
CA GLN A 478 -0.43 -28.05 11.48
C GLN A 478 -1.68 -27.26 11.05
N SER A 479 -1.50 -26.13 10.37
CA SER A 479 -2.61 -25.33 9.84
C SER A 479 -3.17 -25.91 8.54
N ASN A 480 -4.50 -25.85 8.38
CA ASN A 480 -5.14 -26.34 7.16
C ASN A 480 -4.86 -25.41 5.96
N VAL A 481 -4.42 -26.00 4.84
CA VAL A 481 -3.96 -25.28 3.65
C VAL A 481 -4.98 -25.44 2.52
N GLN A 482 -5.90 -24.48 2.40
CA GLN A 482 -6.87 -24.45 1.31
C GLN A 482 -7.30 -23.03 0.95
N PHE A 483 -7.73 -22.85 -0.29
CA PHE A 483 -8.44 -21.67 -0.73
C PHE A 483 -9.94 -21.87 -0.52
N GLY A 484 -10.54 -21.14 0.42
CA GLY A 484 -11.96 -21.30 0.79
C GLY A 484 -12.94 -21.07 -0.36
N PHE A 485 -12.63 -20.16 -1.27
CA PHE A 485 -13.45 -19.82 -2.44
C PHE A 485 -13.34 -20.85 -3.59
N LEU A 486 -12.48 -21.86 -3.48
CA LEU A 486 -12.32 -22.96 -4.43
C LEU A 486 -13.04 -24.22 -3.92
N THR A 487 -13.50 -25.08 -4.83
CA THR A 487 -14.02 -26.40 -4.46
C THR A 487 -12.90 -27.35 -4.03
N VAL A 488 -13.24 -28.47 -3.39
CA VAL A 488 -12.26 -29.53 -3.03
C VAL A 488 -11.47 -29.96 -4.26
N LYS A 489 -12.16 -30.25 -5.37
CA LYS A 489 -11.54 -30.67 -6.63
C LYS A 489 -10.65 -29.58 -7.23
N GLU A 490 -11.09 -28.34 -7.20
CA GLU A 490 -10.29 -27.19 -7.70
C GLU A 490 -9.04 -26.94 -6.87
N ASN A 491 -9.11 -27.07 -5.55
CA ASN A 491 -7.94 -27.00 -4.68
C ASN A 491 -6.92 -28.07 -5.07
N LEU A 492 -7.34 -29.34 -5.18
CA LEU A 492 -6.44 -30.43 -5.56
C LEU A 492 -5.83 -30.21 -6.96
N ARG A 493 -6.63 -29.81 -7.95
CA ARG A 493 -6.15 -29.47 -9.31
C ARG A 493 -5.13 -28.32 -9.29
N LEU A 494 -5.37 -27.30 -8.47
CA LEU A 494 -4.46 -26.16 -8.33
C LEU A 494 -3.11 -26.61 -7.80
N PHE A 495 -3.09 -27.31 -6.66
CA PHE A 495 -1.86 -27.76 -6.04
C PHE A 495 -1.14 -28.85 -6.86
N ALA A 496 -1.86 -29.69 -7.59
CA ALA A 496 -1.30 -30.65 -8.55
C ALA A 496 -0.48 -29.93 -9.64
N LYS A 497 -1.06 -28.88 -10.23
CA LYS A 497 -0.36 -28.05 -11.24
C LYS A 497 0.80 -27.27 -10.65
N VAL A 498 0.68 -26.78 -9.41
CA VAL A 498 1.77 -26.07 -8.71
C VAL A 498 2.95 -27.02 -8.45
N LYS A 499 2.69 -28.26 -8.02
CA LYS A 499 3.70 -29.31 -7.83
C LYS A 499 4.35 -29.80 -9.13
N GLY A 500 3.89 -29.33 -10.29
CA GLY A 500 4.47 -29.66 -11.60
C GLY A 500 3.99 -30.99 -12.17
N ILE A 501 2.83 -31.50 -11.76
CA ILE A 501 2.19 -32.66 -12.41
C ILE A 501 1.77 -32.26 -13.83
N LEU A 502 2.00 -33.16 -14.78
CA LEU A 502 1.69 -32.95 -16.19
C LEU A 502 0.18 -32.72 -16.38
N PRO A 503 -0.26 -31.72 -17.18
CA PRO A 503 -1.68 -31.35 -17.29
C PRO A 503 -2.64 -32.49 -17.65
N HIS A 504 -2.19 -33.50 -18.41
CA HIS A 504 -3.01 -34.65 -18.80
C HIS A 504 -3.19 -35.68 -17.68
N GLU A 505 -2.26 -35.74 -16.71
CA GLU A 505 -2.32 -36.66 -15.57
C GLU A 505 -3.03 -36.04 -14.36
N VAL A 506 -3.11 -34.70 -14.29
CA VAL A 506 -3.70 -33.96 -13.16
C VAL A 506 -5.09 -34.49 -12.80
N GLU A 507 -5.96 -34.72 -13.78
CA GLU A 507 -7.32 -35.20 -13.50
C GLU A 507 -7.37 -36.62 -12.94
N GLN A 508 -6.49 -37.50 -13.42
CA GLN A 508 -6.39 -38.89 -12.96
C GLN A 508 -5.88 -38.94 -11.51
N GLU A 509 -4.80 -38.21 -11.22
CA GLU A 509 -4.22 -38.07 -9.89
C GLU A 509 -5.23 -37.47 -8.89
N VAL A 510 -5.92 -36.39 -9.28
CA VAL A 510 -6.93 -35.75 -8.43
C VAL A 510 -8.07 -36.72 -8.11
N GLN A 511 -8.58 -37.46 -9.10
CA GLN A 511 -9.64 -38.45 -8.85
C GLN A 511 -9.15 -39.59 -7.94
N GLN A 512 -7.91 -40.03 -8.12
CA GLN A 512 -7.30 -41.07 -7.31
C GLN A 512 -7.16 -40.64 -5.84
N ILE A 513 -6.72 -39.40 -5.57
CA ILE A 513 -6.66 -38.85 -4.20
C ILE A 513 -8.06 -38.69 -3.59
N LEU A 514 -9.05 -38.24 -4.37
CA LEU A 514 -10.44 -38.12 -3.89
C LEU A 514 -11.01 -39.47 -3.44
N ARG A 515 -10.69 -40.55 -4.16
CA ARG A 515 -11.06 -41.92 -3.79
C ARG A 515 -10.38 -42.38 -2.50
N TYR A 516 -9.06 -42.21 -2.41
CA TYR A 516 -8.30 -42.66 -1.24
C TYR A 516 -8.72 -41.97 0.06
N LEU A 517 -9.17 -40.72 -0.01
CA LEU A 517 -9.60 -39.96 1.16
C LEU A 517 -11.10 -39.99 1.40
N GLU A 518 -11.85 -40.76 0.60
CA GLU A 518 -13.31 -40.88 0.67
C GLU A 518 -14.02 -39.51 0.56
N MET A 519 -13.52 -38.63 -0.33
CA MET A 519 -14.02 -37.26 -0.51
C MET A 519 -14.79 -37.06 -1.83
N GLU A 520 -15.12 -38.13 -2.58
CA GLU A 520 -15.82 -38.02 -3.87
C GLU A 520 -17.19 -37.33 -3.74
N ASN A 521 -17.93 -37.59 -2.65
CA ASN A 521 -19.25 -37.02 -2.40
C ASN A 521 -19.23 -35.50 -2.16
N ILE A 522 -18.09 -34.95 -1.75
CA ILE A 522 -17.92 -33.53 -1.39
C ILE A 522 -17.01 -32.77 -2.37
N GLN A 523 -16.66 -33.39 -3.51
CA GLN A 523 -15.63 -32.87 -4.43
C GLN A 523 -15.96 -31.48 -5.02
N ASP A 524 -17.25 -31.18 -5.22
CA ASP A 524 -17.74 -29.92 -5.80
C ASP A 524 -18.20 -28.90 -4.75
N ILE A 525 -18.06 -29.21 -3.47
CA ILE A 525 -18.36 -28.29 -2.37
C ILE A 525 -17.21 -27.30 -2.18
N LEU A 526 -17.54 -26.04 -1.90
CA LEU A 526 -16.56 -25.00 -1.55
C LEU A 526 -15.81 -25.35 -0.27
N ALA A 527 -14.49 -25.14 -0.26
CA ALA A 527 -13.64 -25.51 0.86
C ALA A 527 -13.96 -24.72 2.15
N GLU A 528 -14.59 -23.55 2.04
CA GLU A 528 -15.08 -22.77 3.19
C GLU A 528 -16.14 -23.54 4.00
N ASN A 529 -17.04 -24.26 3.32
CA ASN A 529 -18.19 -24.97 3.91
C ASN A 529 -17.83 -26.36 4.47
N LEU A 530 -16.57 -26.77 4.39
CA LEU A 530 -16.11 -28.06 4.91
C LEU A 530 -15.97 -28.04 6.44
N SER A 531 -16.22 -29.20 7.07
CA SER A 531 -15.91 -29.40 8.49
C SER A 531 -14.40 -29.34 8.75
N GLY A 532 -13.98 -29.13 10.01
CA GLY A 532 -12.56 -29.09 10.38
C GLY A 532 -11.80 -30.35 9.94
N GLY A 533 -12.37 -31.53 10.20
CA GLY A 533 -11.79 -32.81 9.76
C GLY A 533 -11.74 -32.98 8.24
N GLN A 534 -12.75 -32.51 7.50
CA GLN A 534 -12.72 -32.53 6.03
C GLN A 534 -11.64 -31.58 5.46
N LYS A 535 -11.46 -30.40 6.06
CA LYS A 535 -10.35 -29.48 5.72
C LYS A 535 -8.99 -30.12 5.97
N ARG A 536 -8.89 -30.90 7.06
CA ARG A 536 -7.68 -31.68 7.38
C ARG A 536 -7.40 -32.75 6.33
N LYS A 537 -8.41 -33.53 5.95
CA LYS A 537 -8.31 -34.52 4.85
C LYS A 537 -7.88 -33.86 3.54
N LEU A 538 -8.46 -32.72 3.17
CA LEU A 538 -8.05 -31.97 1.97
C LEU A 538 -6.58 -31.53 2.04
N THR A 539 -6.13 -31.00 3.18
CA THR A 539 -4.72 -30.59 3.38
C THR A 539 -3.77 -31.79 3.25
N PHE A 540 -4.14 -32.93 3.84
CA PHE A 540 -3.38 -34.16 3.68
C PHE A 540 -3.37 -34.65 2.22
N GLY A 541 -4.51 -34.57 1.52
CA GLY A 541 -4.62 -34.85 0.09
C GLY A 541 -3.66 -34.01 -0.75
N ILE A 542 -3.55 -32.72 -0.43
CA ILE A 542 -2.59 -31.82 -1.07
C ILE A 542 -1.14 -32.27 -0.80
N ALA A 543 -0.81 -32.73 0.41
CA ALA A 543 0.53 -33.20 0.75
C ALA A 543 0.94 -34.43 -0.06
N ILE A 544 0.03 -35.39 -0.28
CA ILE A 544 0.30 -36.66 -1.00
C ILE A 544 0.22 -36.54 -2.53
N LEU A 545 -0.28 -35.43 -3.09
CA LEU A 545 -0.35 -35.23 -4.54
C LEU A 545 1.01 -35.42 -5.22
N GLY A 546 0.99 -36.16 -6.34
CA GLY A 546 2.16 -36.43 -7.19
C GLY A 546 3.12 -37.48 -6.65
N ASP A 547 2.72 -38.21 -5.61
CA ASP A 547 3.43 -39.33 -5.00
C ASP A 547 4.84 -38.98 -4.45
N PRO A 548 4.93 -38.19 -3.35
CA PRO A 548 6.21 -37.82 -2.74
C PRO A 548 6.92 -39.03 -2.09
N GLN A 549 8.25 -39.04 -2.15
CA GLN A 549 9.11 -40.06 -1.50
C GLN A 549 9.26 -39.80 0.01
N VAL A 550 9.27 -38.52 0.41
CA VAL A 550 9.36 -38.10 1.81
C VAL A 550 8.08 -37.40 2.20
N LEU A 551 7.43 -37.84 3.28
CA LEU A 551 6.19 -37.26 3.78
C LEU A 551 6.42 -36.70 5.19
N LEU A 552 6.28 -35.38 5.33
CA LEU A 552 6.43 -34.64 6.57
C LEU A 552 5.03 -34.20 7.06
N LEU A 553 4.57 -34.74 8.19
CA LEU A 553 3.20 -34.51 8.68
C LEU A 553 3.21 -33.93 10.10
N ASP A 554 2.69 -32.72 10.27
CA ASP A 554 2.63 -32.07 11.59
C ASP A 554 1.22 -32.17 12.18
N GLU A 555 1.03 -32.98 13.21
CA GLU A 555 -0.25 -33.24 13.92
C GLU A 555 -1.40 -33.70 13.00
N LEU A 556 -1.16 -34.73 12.20
CA LEU A 556 -2.07 -35.18 11.14
C LEU A 556 -3.52 -35.41 11.59
N THR A 557 -3.71 -36.09 12.71
CA THR A 557 -5.01 -36.61 13.17
C THR A 557 -5.83 -35.64 14.01
N ALA A 558 -5.34 -34.43 14.23
CA ALA A 558 -6.07 -33.39 14.95
C ALA A 558 -7.40 -33.06 14.26
N GLY A 559 -8.51 -33.14 15.03
CA GLY A 559 -9.85 -32.80 14.54
C GLY A 559 -10.52 -33.86 13.64
N LEU A 560 -9.93 -35.05 13.50
CA LEU A 560 -10.54 -36.18 12.77
C LEU A 560 -11.34 -37.10 13.71
N ASP A 561 -12.48 -37.58 13.23
CA ASP A 561 -13.25 -38.62 13.90
C ASP A 561 -12.46 -39.96 13.99
N PRO A 562 -12.76 -40.83 14.97
CA PRO A 562 -12.01 -42.07 15.17
C PRO A 562 -11.92 -42.98 13.93
N LEU A 563 -13.00 -43.08 13.13
CA LEU A 563 -13.04 -43.90 11.92
C LEU A 563 -12.10 -43.32 10.85
N SER A 564 -12.19 -42.02 10.58
CA SER A 564 -11.30 -41.33 9.64
C SER A 564 -9.82 -41.43 10.05
N ARG A 565 -9.51 -41.37 11.36
CA ARG A 565 -8.14 -41.57 11.86
C ARG A 565 -7.64 -42.99 11.55
N HIS A 566 -8.46 -44.00 11.77
CA HIS A 566 -8.09 -45.38 11.48
C HIS A 566 -7.86 -45.64 9.99
N HIS A 567 -8.72 -45.12 9.10
CA HIS A 567 -8.52 -45.20 7.66
C HIS A 567 -7.19 -44.55 7.22
N LEU A 568 -6.86 -43.40 7.80
CA LEU A 568 -5.62 -42.69 7.52
C LEU A 568 -4.38 -43.45 8.01
N TRP A 569 -4.45 -44.10 9.18
CA TRP A 569 -3.39 -44.96 9.69
C TRP A 569 -3.13 -46.15 8.78
N ASN A 570 -4.19 -46.82 8.30
CA ASN A 570 -4.06 -47.94 7.37
C ASN A 570 -3.41 -47.49 6.06
N PHE A 571 -3.84 -46.33 5.52
CA PHE A 571 -3.22 -45.73 4.34
C PHE A 571 -1.71 -45.48 4.51
N LEU A 572 -1.29 -44.90 5.64
CA LEU A 572 0.13 -44.64 5.90
C LEU A 572 0.93 -45.94 6.06
N LYS A 573 0.35 -46.98 6.68
CA LYS A 573 0.99 -48.30 6.80
C LYS A 573 1.17 -48.97 5.44
N GLU A 574 0.16 -48.91 4.57
CA GLU A 574 0.22 -49.47 3.22
C GLU A 574 1.23 -48.74 2.32
N ARG A 575 1.41 -47.43 2.53
CA ARG A 575 2.30 -46.56 1.74
C ARG A 575 3.73 -46.46 2.28
N LYS A 576 4.09 -47.18 3.35
CA LYS A 576 5.40 -47.02 3.99
C LYS A 576 6.57 -47.60 3.18
N SER A 577 6.31 -48.60 2.33
CA SER A 577 7.34 -49.23 1.50
C SER A 577 7.99 -48.21 0.57
N ASP A 578 9.33 -48.22 0.50
CA ASP A 578 10.14 -47.32 -0.34
C ASP A 578 9.86 -45.82 -0.14
N ARG A 579 9.41 -45.45 1.08
CA ARG A 579 9.13 -44.06 1.47
C ARG A 579 9.63 -43.76 2.87
N VAL A 580 9.80 -42.48 3.12
CA VAL A 580 10.12 -41.94 4.44
C VAL A 580 8.91 -41.19 4.95
N ILE A 581 8.31 -41.67 6.03
CA ILE A 581 7.18 -40.99 6.68
C ILE A 581 7.63 -40.50 8.04
N LEU A 582 7.74 -39.18 8.18
CA LEU A 582 8.02 -38.52 9.43
C LEU A 582 6.78 -37.73 9.86
N PHE A 583 6.21 -38.08 11.01
CA PHE A 583 5.08 -37.32 11.55
C PHE A 583 5.28 -36.89 13.00
N SER A 584 4.69 -35.77 13.39
CA SER A 584 4.58 -35.35 14.78
C SER A 584 3.19 -35.68 15.30
N THR A 585 3.11 -36.12 16.56
CA THR A 585 1.83 -36.24 17.26
C THR A 585 2.03 -35.95 18.73
N GLN A 586 0.95 -35.54 19.39
CA GLN A 586 0.87 -35.45 20.84
C GLN A 586 0.20 -36.70 21.44
N PHE A 587 -0.43 -37.54 20.61
CA PHE A 587 -1.13 -38.75 21.04
C PHE A 587 -0.16 -39.93 21.10
N MET A 588 0.17 -40.38 22.30
CA MET A 588 1.09 -41.51 22.51
C MET A 588 0.54 -42.82 21.94
N ASP A 589 -0.79 -43.01 21.98
CA ASP A 589 -1.45 -44.21 21.43
C ASP A 589 -1.29 -44.30 19.91
N GLU A 590 -1.37 -43.16 19.21
CA GLU A 590 -1.14 -43.09 17.77
C GLU A 590 0.30 -43.48 17.42
N ALA A 591 1.27 -42.96 18.18
CA ALA A 591 2.67 -43.31 18.01
C ALA A 591 2.95 -44.79 18.28
N ASP A 592 2.27 -45.40 19.25
CA ASP A 592 2.42 -46.82 19.57
C ASP A 592 1.89 -47.73 18.46
N ILE A 593 0.74 -47.36 17.87
CA ILE A 593 0.05 -48.15 16.84
C ILE A 593 0.67 -47.97 15.44
N LEU A 594 1.08 -46.75 15.09
CA LEU A 594 1.44 -46.39 13.73
C LEU A 594 2.94 -46.44 13.45
N ALA A 595 3.76 -45.96 14.38
CA ALA A 595 5.17 -45.71 14.11
C ALA A 595 6.03 -46.95 14.37
N ASP A 596 7.03 -47.16 13.54
CA ASP A 596 8.05 -48.19 13.74
C ASP A 596 9.10 -47.68 14.75
N ARG A 597 9.56 -46.43 14.58
CA ARG A 597 10.55 -45.75 15.45
C ARG A 597 9.98 -44.48 16.07
N LYS A 598 10.22 -44.29 17.37
CA LYS A 598 9.77 -43.14 18.15
C LYS A 598 10.98 -42.31 18.55
N VAL A 599 10.89 -41.00 18.39
CA VAL A 599 11.96 -40.04 18.66
C VAL A 599 11.42 -39.03 19.66
N LEU A 600 12.01 -39.00 20.87
CA LEU A 600 11.54 -38.11 21.93
C LEU A 600 12.39 -36.85 22.00
N ILE A 601 11.73 -35.70 21.80
CA ILE A 601 12.33 -34.37 21.90
C ILE A 601 11.78 -33.66 23.15
N SER A 602 12.67 -33.13 23.97
CA SER A 602 12.32 -32.33 25.16
C SER A 602 13.28 -31.14 25.27
N HIS A 603 12.73 -29.95 25.49
CA HIS A 603 13.48 -28.68 25.57
C HIS A 603 14.51 -28.48 24.43
N GLY A 604 14.13 -28.83 23.19
CA GLY A 604 14.96 -28.69 22.01
C GLY A 604 16.12 -29.69 21.88
N ARG A 605 16.18 -30.73 22.72
CA ARG A 605 17.20 -31.80 22.67
C ARG A 605 16.56 -33.16 22.46
N LEU A 606 17.28 -34.05 21.77
CA LEU A 606 16.91 -35.45 21.63
C LEU A 606 17.19 -36.19 22.96
N LYS A 607 16.19 -36.85 23.52
CA LYS A 607 16.31 -37.61 24.78
C LYS A 607 16.54 -39.10 24.53
N CYS A 608 15.70 -39.70 23.69
CA CYS A 608 15.79 -41.11 23.32
C CYS A 608 15.21 -41.33 21.93
N ALA A 609 15.61 -42.43 21.29
CA ALA A 609 14.98 -42.91 20.07
C ALA A 609 14.97 -44.45 20.02
N GLY A 610 13.86 -45.04 19.58
CA GLY A 610 13.72 -46.49 19.44
C GLY A 610 12.28 -46.96 19.24
N SER A 611 12.10 -48.28 19.20
CA SER A 611 10.83 -48.98 19.10
C SER A 611 10.02 -48.86 20.41
N SER A 612 8.70 -49.06 20.35
CA SER A 612 7.86 -49.01 21.55
C SER A 612 8.31 -50.04 22.59
N LEU A 613 8.66 -51.24 22.12
CA LEU A 613 9.13 -52.32 22.97
C LEU A 613 10.45 -51.95 23.66
N PHE A 614 11.41 -51.38 22.92
CA PHE A 614 12.65 -50.89 23.50
C PHE A 614 12.42 -49.78 24.52
N LEU A 615 11.62 -48.76 24.20
CA LEU A 615 11.36 -47.64 25.11
C LEU A 615 10.63 -48.10 26.38
N LYS A 616 9.61 -48.95 26.27
CA LYS A 616 8.90 -49.52 27.42
C LYS A 616 9.84 -50.38 28.25
N LYS A 617 10.62 -51.27 27.62
CA LYS A 617 11.61 -52.10 28.32
C LYS A 617 12.70 -51.26 29.01
N ARG A 618 13.13 -50.13 28.46
CA ARG A 618 14.23 -49.36 29.05
C ARG A 618 13.77 -48.45 30.20
N TRP A 619 12.59 -47.83 30.12
CA TRP A 619 12.14 -46.79 31.05
C TRP A 619 10.90 -47.15 31.87
N GLY A 620 10.28 -48.31 31.64
CA GLY A 620 9.12 -48.75 32.41
C GLY A 620 8.85 -50.23 32.25
N ILE A 621 9.62 -51.04 32.95
CA ILE A 621 9.36 -52.48 33.01
C ILE A 621 8.35 -52.74 34.13
N GLY A 622 7.10 -52.89 33.74
CA GLY A 622 6.26 -53.86 34.42
C GLY A 622 4.79 -53.85 34.00
N TYR A 623 4.10 -54.89 34.43
CA TYR A 623 2.65 -54.89 34.49
C TYR A 623 2.21 -54.19 35.77
N HIS A 624 1.25 -53.29 35.65
CA HIS A 624 0.60 -52.65 36.79
C HIS A 624 -0.56 -53.55 37.23
N LEU A 625 -0.35 -54.26 38.34
CA LEU A 625 -1.42 -54.97 39.03
C LEU A 625 -2.13 -53.97 39.95
N SER A 626 -3.33 -53.57 39.56
CA SER A 626 -4.22 -52.72 40.36
C SER A 626 -5.24 -53.60 41.06
N LEU A 627 -5.29 -53.52 42.39
CA LEU A 627 -6.22 -54.26 43.24
C LEU A 627 -7.15 -53.25 43.91
N HIS A 628 -8.46 -53.42 43.74
CA HIS A 628 -9.48 -52.66 44.45
C HIS A 628 -9.84 -53.41 45.73
N LEU A 629 -9.79 -52.68 46.85
CA LEU A 629 -9.96 -53.23 48.18
C LEU A 629 -11.26 -52.75 48.82
N ASN A 630 -11.82 -53.60 49.68
CA ASN A 630 -12.93 -53.28 50.57
C ASN A 630 -12.37 -52.89 51.96
N GLU A 631 -13.16 -52.19 52.78
CA GLU A 631 -12.78 -51.65 54.11
C GLU A 631 -12.25 -52.72 55.09
N MET A 632 -12.51 -54.00 54.83
CA MET A 632 -12.10 -55.15 55.64
C MET A 632 -10.72 -55.73 55.26
N CYS A 633 -10.01 -55.13 54.30
CA CYS A 633 -8.75 -55.67 53.77
C CYS A 633 -7.51 -55.25 54.59
N ASP A 634 -6.60 -56.19 54.87
CA ASP A 634 -5.26 -55.86 55.37
C ASP A 634 -4.25 -55.75 54.19
N PRO A 635 -3.77 -54.53 53.85
CA PRO A 635 -2.86 -54.31 52.74
C PRO A 635 -1.51 -55.02 52.91
N LYS A 636 -1.09 -55.34 54.14
CA LYS A 636 0.17 -56.07 54.40
C LYS A 636 0.07 -57.54 54.01
N SER A 637 -1.07 -58.18 54.26
CA SER A 637 -1.36 -59.55 53.85
C SER A 637 -1.36 -59.70 52.31
N VAL A 638 -1.96 -58.74 51.60
CA VAL A 638 -1.98 -58.71 50.13
C VAL A 638 -0.58 -58.47 49.56
N THR A 639 0.16 -57.50 50.12
CA THR A 639 1.55 -57.23 49.70
C THR A 639 2.45 -58.45 49.89
N SER A 640 2.28 -59.18 50.99
CA SER A 640 3.06 -60.39 51.27
C SER A 640 2.76 -61.49 50.26
N LEU A 641 1.48 -61.66 49.87
CA LEU A 641 1.06 -62.62 48.86
C LEU A 641 1.64 -62.31 47.47
N VAL A 642 1.63 -61.03 47.08
CA VAL A 642 2.23 -60.57 45.80
C VAL A 642 3.75 -60.81 45.81
N LYS A 643 4.43 -60.44 46.91
CA LYS A 643 5.89 -60.64 47.05
C LYS A 643 6.31 -62.10 47.17
N GLN A 644 5.43 -62.98 47.67
CA GLN A 644 5.68 -64.42 47.71
C GLN A 644 5.85 -65.01 46.30
N HIS A 645 5.02 -64.57 45.36
CA HIS A 645 5.08 -65.02 43.97
C HIS A 645 6.14 -64.24 43.16
N ILE A 646 6.24 -62.94 43.40
CA ILE A 646 7.11 -62.03 42.66
C ILE A 646 7.84 -61.13 43.66
N PRO A 647 9.03 -61.53 44.16
CA PRO A 647 9.75 -60.78 45.20
C PRO A 647 10.21 -59.39 44.73
N ASP A 648 10.42 -59.24 43.43
CA ASP A 648 10.85 -58.02 42.76
C ASP A 648 9.70 -57.01 42.54
N ALA A 649 8.46 -57.34 42.97
CA ALA A 649 7.30 -56.48 42.81
C ALA A 649 7.42 -55.19 43.65
N LYS A 650 7.22 -54.03 43.01
CA LYS A 650 7.31 -52.72 43.65
C LYS A 650 5.93 -52.12 43.86
N LEU A 651 5.57 -51.84 45.10
CA LEU A 651 4.36 -51.07 45.43
C LEU A 651 4.57 -49.61 45.01
N THR A 652 3.69 -49.11 44.15
CA THR A 652 3.80 -47.76 43.56
C THR A 652 2.74 -46.81 44.10
N GLU A 653 1.54 -47.32 44.35
CA GLU A 653 0.41 -46.56 44.89
C GLU A 653 -0.24 -47.37 46.01
N GLN A 654 -0.53 -46.71 47.13
CA GLN A 654 -1.25 -47.29 48.25
C GLN A 654 -2.29 -46.27 48.75
N SER A 655 -3.57 -46.59 48.55
CA SER A 655 -4.71 -45.89 49.13
C SER A 655 -5.58 -46.87 49.93
N GLU A 656 -6.59 -46.36 50.64
CA GLU A 656 -7.52 -47.20 51.40
C GLU A 656 -8.36 -48.12 50.49
N GLU A 657 -8.65 -47.69 49.26
CA GLU A 657 -9.49 -48.40 48.30
C GLU A 657 -8.70 -49.12 47.20
N LYS A 658 -7.39 -48.88 47.07
CA LYS A 658 -6.58 -49.34 45.92
C LYS A 658 -5.11 -49.60 46.24
N LEU A 659 -4.58 -50.72 45.76
CA LEU A 659 -3.14 -51.02 45.75
C LEU A 659 -2.64 -51.22 44.32
N VAL A 660 -1.53 -50.58 43.95
CA VAL A 660 -0.91 -50.74 42.62
C VAL A 660 0.52 -51.23 42.73
N TYR A 661 0.79 -52.40 42.15
CA TYR A 661 2.12 -53.00 42.07
C TYR A 661 2.67 -52.97 40.65
N ILE A 662 3.96 -52.66 40.49
CA ILE A 662 4.70 -52.88 39.25
C ILE A 662 5.36 -54.26 39.32
N LEU A 663 4.97 -55.14 38.39
CA LEU A 663 5.45 -56.51 38.25
C LEU A 663 6.43 -56.60 37.06
N PRO A 664 7.68 -57.07 37.23
CA PRO A 664 8.65 -57.14 36.14
C PRO A 664 8.22 -58.07 34.99
N LEU A 665 8.57 -57.70 33.75
CA LEU A 665 8.26 -58.44 32.52
C LEU A 665 8.96 -59.82 32.49
N GLU A 666 10.11 -59.96 33.14
CA GLU A 666 10.89 -61.20 33.18
C GLU A 666 10.19 -62.32 33.97
N ARG A 667 9.20 -61.97 34.81
CA ARG A 667 8.47 -62.88 35.70
C ARG A 667 7.05 -63.20 35.22
N THR A 668 6.71 -62.91 33.95
CA THR A 668 5.37 -63.18 33.40
C THR A 668 4.95 -64.64 33.53
N ASN A 669 5.90 -65.59 33.54
CA ASN A 669 5.63 -67.00 33.79
C ASN A 669 5.04 -67.32 35.17
N LYS A 670 5.16 -66.42 36.16
CA LYS A 670 4.60 -66.58 37.52
C LYS A 670 3.25 -65.91 37.72
N PHE A 671 2.76 -65.18 36.71
CA PHE A 671 1.49 -64.46 36.79
C PHE A 671 0.27 -65.38 36.96
N PRO A 672 0.16 -66.54 36.26
CA PRO A 672 -0.99 -67.42 36.42
C PRO A 672 -1.13 -68.00 37.83
N ASP A 673 -0.02 -68.26 38.52
CA ASP A 673 -0.03 -68.75 39.90
C ASP A 673 -0.46 -67.63 40.85
N LEU A 674 0.03 -66.40 40.65
CA LEU A 674 -0.40 -65.22 41.39
C LEU A 674 -1.91 -64.96 41.24
N TYR A 675 -2.45 -64.99 40.01
CA TYR A 675 -3.89 -64.76 39.78
C TYR A 675 -4.74 -65.84 40.41
N ARG A 676 -4.33 -67.11 40.33
CA ARG A 676 -5.03 -68.23 40.96
C ARG A 676 -5.15 -68.05 42.47
N ASP A 677 -4.09 -67.57 43.12
CA ASP A 677 -4.08 -67.34 44.56
C ASP A 677 -4.81 -66.06 44.97
N LEU A 678 -4.86 -65.04 44.10
CA LEU A 678 -5.72 -63.87 44.27
C LEU A 678 -7.21 -64.24 44.16
N ASP A 679 -7.60 -65.04 43.17
CA ASP A 679 -8.98 -65.52 42.97
C ASP A 679 -9.47 -66.42 44.11
N ARG A 680 -8.57 -67.20 44.72
CA ARG A 680 -8.87 -68.11 45.84
C ARG A 680 -8.98 -67.42 47.20
N CYS A 681 -8.80 -66.09 47.27
CA CYS A 681 -8.84 -65.32 48.50
C CYS A 681 -10.09 -64.41 48.63
N PRO A 682 -11.34 -64.94 48.63
CA PRO A 682 -12.54 -64.11 48.79
C PRO A 682 -12.63 -63.45 50.18
N ASN A 683 -11.99 -64.03 51.21
CA ASN A 683 -12.04 -63.53 52.59
C ASN A 683 -11.00 -62.43 52.90
N LYS A 684 -10.21 -62.00 51.92
CA LYS A 684 -9.17 -60.96 52.12
C LYS A 684 -9.61 -59.56 51.71
N GLY A 685 -10.86 -59.35 51.31
CA GLY A 685 -11.38 -58.02 50.99
C GLY A 685 -10.86 -57.42 49.68
N ILE A 686 -10.47 -58.26 48.70
CA ILE A 686 -10.16 -57.82 47.34
C ILE A 686 -11.46 -57.90 46.52
N GLU A 687 -11.93 -56.77 46.01
CA GLU A 687 -13.17 -56.73 45.22
C GLU A 687 -12.92 -57.10 43.76
N ASN A 688 -11.90 -56.49 43.17
CA ASN A 688 -11.51 -56.70 41.77
C ASN A 688 -10.01 -56.47 41.60
N TYR A 689 -9.41 -57.09 40.60
CA TYR A 689 -8.06 -56.74 40.16
C TYR A 689 -7.99 -56.57 38.65
N GLY A 690 -7.15 -55.64 38.23
CA GLY A 690 -6.84 -55.36 36.83
C GLY A 690 -5.34 -55.41 36.61
N VAL A 691 -4.94 -55.87 35.43
CA VAL A 691 -3.54 -55.91 35.03
C VAL A 691 -3.40 -55.09 33.76
N SER A 692 -2.68 -53.98 33.83
CA SER A 692 -2.34 -53.16 32.67
C SER A 692 -0.83 -53.20 32.42
N MET A 693 -0.40 -52.82 31.22
CA MET A 693 1.02 -52.75 30.87
C MET A 693 1.44 -51.28 30.81
N THR A 694 2.69 -50.97 31.18
CA THR A 694 3.22 -49.61 31.07
C THR A 694 2.99 -49.04 29.66
N THR A 695 2.32 -47.90 29.62
CA THR A 695 2.03 -47.18 28.38
C THR A 695 3.22 -46.32 27.93
N LEU A 696 3.27 -45.94 26.64
CA LEU A 696 4.27 -44.95 26.19
C LEU A 696 4.12 -43.60 26.91
N ASN A 697 2.91 -43.28 27.37
CA ASN A 697 2.63 -42.07 28.12
C ASN A 697 3.33 -42.08 29.49
N GLU A 698 3.31 -43.20 30.21
CA GLU A 698 4.06 -43.35 31.47
C GLU A 698 5.57 -43.26 31.27
N VAL A 699 6.09 -43.85 30.18
CA VAL A 699 7.51 -43.71 29.79
C VAL A 699 7.87 -42.24 29.59
N PHE A 700 7.01 -41.49 28.91
CA PHE A 700 7.17 -40.07 28.68
C PHE A 700 7.17 -39.25 29.99
N LEU A 701 6.21 -39.50 30.89
CA LEU A 701 6.13 -38.81 32.19
C LEU A 701 7.37 -39.06 33.05
N LYS A 702 7.88 -40.31 33.07
CA LYS A 702 9.13 -40.66 33.77
C LYS A 702 10.34 -39.92 33.19
N LEU A 703 10.39 -39.79 31.85
CA LEU A 703 11.47 -39.08 31.15
C LEU A 703 11.43 -37.56 31.36
N GLU A 704 10.25 -36.98 31.60
CA GLU A 704 10.08 -35.58 31.99
C GLU A 704 10.36 -35.32 33.48
N GLY A 705 10.56 -36.36 34.30
CA GLY A 705 10.84 -36.23 35.73
C GLY A 705 9.60 -35.95 36.59
N LYS A 706 8.39 -36.15 36.06
CA LYS A 706 7.14 -36.07 36.84
C LYS A 706 6.87 -37.43 37.48
N SER A 707 7.23 -37.60 38.75
CA SER A 707 6.70 -38.71 39.56
C SER A 707 5.19 -38.54 39.72
N THR A 708 4.45 -39.65 39.73
CA THR A 708 2.99 -39.77 39.86
C THR A 708 2.44 -39.31 41.22
N ILE A 709 2.76 -38.09 41.63
CA ILE A 709 2.19 -37.41 42.80
C ILE A 709 1.67 -36.08 42.28
N ASP A 710 0.53 -36.12 41.59
CA ASP A 710 -0.44 -35.03 41.42
C ASP A 710 -1.48 -35.47 40.36
N GLU A 711 -2.42 -36.34 40.78
CA GLU A 711 -3.60 -36.70 39.97
C GLU A 711 -4.60 -35.55 39.81
N SER A 712 -4.34 -34.38 40.43
CA SER A 712 -5.12 -33.16 40.23
C SER A 712 -4.90 -32.51 38.85
N ASP A 713 -3.80 -32.83 38.17
CA ASP A 713 -3.51 -32.28 36.84
C ASP A 713 -4.06 -33.14 35.69
N ILE A 714 -4.50 -34.37 35.88
CA ILE A 714 -5.06 -35.17 34.76
C ILE A 714 -6.36 -34.53 34.22
N ALA A 715 -7.09 -33.79 35.06
CA ALA A 715 -8.23 -32.97 34.63
C ALA A 715 -7.84 -31.71 33.83
N SER A 716 -6.59 -31.23 33.93
CA SER A 716 -6.09 -30.05 33.19
C SER A 716 -5.48 -30.41 31.82
N TRP A 717 -5.14 -31.68 31.57
CA TRP A 717 -4.50 -32.10 30.30
C TRP A 717 -5.54 -32.40 29.20
N GLY A 718 -6.78 -32.69 29.58
CA GLY A 718 -7.94 -32.68 28.68
C GLY A 718 -8.33 -31.27 28.19
N GLN A 719 -7.74 -30.19 28.72
CA GLN A 719 -8.08 -28.81 28.37
C GLN A 719 -7.14 -28.16 27.35
N SER A 720 -6.12 -28.85 26.83
CA SER A 720 -5.27 -28.29 25.75
C SER A 720 -5.90 -28.36 24.35
N GLN A 721 -7.13 -28.88 24.23
CA GLN A 721 -8.05 -28.68 23.09
C GLN A 721 -8.95 -27.44 23.24
N SER A 722 -8.65 -26.52 24.17
CA SER A 722 -9.54 -25.37 24.45
C SER A 722 -9.11 -24.00 23.88
N ASP A 723 -8.03 -23.91 23.10
CA ASP A 723 -7.71 -22.66 22.39
C ASP A 723 -8.46 -22.48 21.05
N GLU A 724 -9.17 -23.51 20.57
CA GLU A 724 -10.30 -23.34 19.61
C GLU A 724 -11.66 -23.21 20.32
N ILE A 725 -11.72 -23.42 21.65
CA ILE A 725 -12.94 -23.24 22.47
C ILE A 725 -13.00 -21.84 23.09
N LYS A 726 -12.02 -20.95 22.87
CA LYS A 726 -12.16 -19.54 23.30
C LYS A 726 -13.25 -18.77 22.53
N ASP A 727 -13.57 -19.21 21.31
CA ASP A 727 -14.70 -18.68 20.56
C ASP A 727 -16.03 -19.36 20.94
N MET A 728 -16.01 -20.63 21.38
CA MET A 728 -17.20 -21.35 21.87
C MET A 728 -17.54 -21.10 23.35
N ALA A 729 -16.56 -20.79 24.20
CA ALA A 729 -16.78 -20.42 25.61
C ALA A 729 -17.45 -19.04 25.72
N SER A 730 -17.22 -18.15 24.75
CA SER A 730 -17.99 -16.91 24.60
C SER A 730 -19.47 -17.19 24.27
N LEU A 731 -19.75 -18.31 23.59
CA LEU A 731 -21.07 -18.76 23.16
C LEU A 731 -21.80 -19.55 24.26
N VAL A 732 -21.09 -20.36 25.04
CA VAL A 732 -21.63 -21.07 26.23
C VAL A 732 -21.90 -20.08 27.36
N VAL A 733 -21.04 -19.08 27.58
CA VAL A 733 -21.35 -17.98 28.52
C VAL A 733 -22.56 -17.17 28.02
N LEU A 734 -22.72 -16.99 26.70
CA LEU A 734 -23.93 -16.38 26.13
C LEU A 734 -25.16 -17.27 26.32
N GLU A 735 -25.03 -18.59 26.17
CA GLU A 735 -26.09 -19.59 26.32
C GLU A 735 -26.52 -19.77 27.78
N GLN A 736 -25.56 -19.69 28.71
CA GLN A 736 -25.80 -19.74 30.14
C GLN A 736 -26.41 -18.43 30.67
N VAL A 737 -26.00 -17.27 30.12
CA VAL A 737 -26.68 -15.96 30.32
C VAL A 737 -28.08 -15.93 29.67
N LEU A 738 -28.27 -16.59 28.53
CA LEU A 738 -29.58 -16.77 27.88
C LEU A 738 -30.49 -17.69 28.68
N SER A 739 -29.94 -18.71 29.35
CA SER A 739 -30.68 -19.64 30.21
C SER A 739 -31.06 -19.04 31.56
N SER A 740 -30.24 -18.15 32.14
CA SER A 740 -30.58 -17.39 33.36
C SER A 740 -31.60 -16.27 33.13
N LEU A 741 -31.92 -15.96 31.87
CA LEU A 741 -32.96 -15.01 31.47
C LEU A 741 -34.36 -15.65 31.34
N HIS A 742 -34.53 -16.91 31.73
CA HIS A 742 -35.84 -17.57 31.80
C HIS A 742 -36.61 -17.22 33.09
N VAL A 743 -36.80 -15.92 33.34
CA VAL A 743 -37.77 -15.42 34.32
C VAL A 743 -38.70 -14.45 33.61
N LYS A 744 -39.94 -14.91 33.38
CA LYS A 744 -41.11 -14.20 32.83
C LYS A 744 -40.93 -13.54 31.45
N ARG A 745 -41.02 -14.34 30.39
CA ARG A 745 -41.36 -13.84 29.05
C ARG A 745 -42.83 -13.42 29.00
N LYS A 746 -43.11 -12.11 29.08
CA LYS A 746 -44.28 -11.54 28.39
C LYS A 746 -43.96 -11.55 26.90
N ILE A 747 -44.73 -12.29 26.12
CA ILE A 747 -44.61 -12.36 24.66
C ILE A 747 -45.03 -11.00 24.09
N ALA A 748 -44.05 -10.12 23.84
CA ALA A 748 -44.28 -8.90 23.09
C ALA A 748 -44.27 -9.23 21.59
N GLY A 749 -45.44 -9.21 20.97
CA GLY A 749 -45.62 -9.57 19.55
C GLY A 749 -45.03 -8.55 18.57
N GLY A 750 -44.54 -9.09 17.45
CA GLY A 750 -44.29 -8.42 16.17
C GLY A 750 -43.37 -7.20 16.22
N MET A 751 -43.97 -6.02 16.33
CA MET A 751 -43.32 -4.74 16.02
C MET A 751 -42.37 -4.26 17.12
N ALA A 752 -42.67 -4.55 18.38
CA ALA A 752 -41.79 -4.23 19.51
C ALA A 752 -40.54 -5.12 19.51
N LEU A 753 -40.70 -6.39 19.14
CA LEU A 753 -39.61 -7.37 19.06
C LEU A 753 -38.72 -7.09 17.85
N TRP A 754 -39.32 -6.70 16.71
CA TRP A 754 -38.57 -6.19 15.55
C TRP A 754 -37.75 -4.95 15.90
N ARG A 755 -38.35 -3.96 16.60
CA ARG A 755 -37.63 -2.75 17.03
C ARG A 755 -36.49 -3.06 18.00
N GLN A 756 -36.68 -4.01 18.92
CA GLN A 756 -35.62 -4.47 19.82
C GLN A 756 -34.51 -5.20 19.07
N GLN A 757 -34.83 -6.08 18.12
CA GLN A 757 -33.86 -6.77 17.28
C GLN A 757 -33.09 -5.78 16.41
N LEU A 758 -33.76 -4.78 15.83
CA LEU A 758 -33.12 -3.77 14.99
C LEU A 758 -32.23 -2.83 15.81
N CYS A 759 -32.66 -2.41 17.01
CA CYS A 759 -31.81 -1.68 17.95
C CYS A 759 -30.63 -2.53 18.42
N ALA A 760 -30.81 -3.82 18.68
CA ALA A 760 -29.72 -4.71 19.09
C ALA A 760 -28.72 -4.91 17.95
N ILE A 761 -29.19 -5.17 16.72
CA ILE A 761 -28.34 -5.27 15.53
C ILE A 761 -27.63 -3.94 15.25
N ALA A 762 -28.32 -2.81 15.38
CA ALA A 762 -27.71 -1.49 15.22
C ALA A 762 -26.65 -1.23 16.30
N LYS A 763 -26.90 -1.62 17.56
CA LYS A 763 -25.94 -1.51 18.66
C LYS A 763 -24.73 -2.41 18.46
N VAL A 764 -24.93 -3.64 17.96
CA VAL A 764 -23.83 -4.56 17.59
C VAL A 764 -23.03 -3.99 16.42
N ARG A 765 -23.69 -3.47 15.37
CA ARG A 765 -23.02 -2.81 14.24
C ARG A 765 -22.25 -1.58 14.71
N PHE A 766 -22.82 -0.77 15.60
CA PHE A 766 -22.16 0.40 16.19
C PHE A 766 -20.96 0.01 17.06
N LEU A 767 -21.08 -1.04 17.88
CA LEU A 767 -19.95 -1.57 18.67
C LEU A 767 -18.85 -2.14 17.78
N LYS A 768 -19.20 -2.82 16.67
CA LYS A 768 -18.24 -3.28 15.66
C LYS A 768 -17.55 -2.10 14.98
N LEU A 769 -18.30 -1.07 14.58
CA LEU A 769 -17.78 0.18 14.02
C LEU A 769 -16.83 0.89 15.03
N LYS A 770 -17.21 0.90 16.32
CA LYS A 770 -16.42 1.48 17.41
C LYS A 770 -15.13 0.69 17.67
N ASN A 771 -15.13 -0.63 17.52
CA ASN A 771 -13.93 -1.46 17.64
C ASN A 771 -13.01 -1.32 16.40
N GLU A 772 -13.59 -1.13 15.22
CA GLU A 772 -12.86 -0.77 14.00
C GLU A 772 -12.55 0.73 13.90
N ARG A 773 -12.39 1.42 15.04
CA ARG A 773 -12.10 2.87 15.12
C ARG A 773 -10.94 3.28 14.23
N LYS A 774 -9.93 2.42 14.06
CA LYS A 774 -8.76 2.66 13.20
C LYS A 774 -9.13 2.76 11.71
N SER A 775 -10.10 1.98 11.24
CA SER A 775 -10.59 2.00 9.85
C SER A 775 -11.42 3.26 9.59
N LEU A 776 -12.33 3.60 10.51
CA LEU A 776 -13.09 4.85 10.43
C LEU A 776 -12.20 6.09 10.52
N LEU A 777 -11.22 6.10 11.43
CA LEU A 777 -10.31 7.23 11.61
C LEU A 777 -9.40 7.37 10.38
N ALA A 778 -9.03 6.27 9.74
CA ALA A 778 -8.35 6.26 8.46
C ALA A 778 -9.21 6.86 7.33
N ILE A 779 -10.48 6.46 7.20
CA ILE A 779 -11.41 7.02 6.20
C ILE A 779 -11.66 8.52 6.47
N LEU A 780 -11.83 8.92 7.73
CA LEU A 780 -11.97 10.32 8.13
C LEU A 780 -10.70 11.14 7.88
N LEU A 781 -9.52 10.56 8.12
CA LEU A 781 -8.23 11.15 7.72
C LEU A 781 -8.14 11.32 6.20
N LEU A 782 -8.67 10.36 5.44
CA LEU A 782 -8.68 10.36 3.98
C LEU A 782 -9.52 11.51 3.43
N PHE A 783 -10.74 11.68 3.96
CA PHE A 783 -11.58 12.84 3.66
C PHE A 783 -10.98 14.14 4.18
N GLY A 784 -10.40 14.14 5.38
CA GLY A 784 -9.75 15.32 5.97
C GLY A 784 -8.55 15.80 5.17
N ILE A 785 -7.68 14.89 4.72
CA ILE A 785 -6.50 15.21 3.89
C ILE A 785 -6.94 15.67 2.50
N SER A 786 -8.05 15.17 1.95
CA SER A 786 -8.57 15.67 0.67
C SER A 786 -9.19 17.07 0.78
N PHE A 787 -9.82 17.41 1.92
CA PHE A 787 -10.40 18.73 2.15
C PHE A 787 -9.41 19.78 2.65
N PHE A 788 -8.29 19.34 3.25
CA PHE A 788 -7.30 20.23 3.85
C PHE A 788 -6.63 21.18 2.83
N PRO A 789 -6.23 20.77 1.61
CA PRO A 789 -5.74 21.68 0.58
C PRO A 789 -6.79 22.72 0.19
N GLN A 790 -8.06 22.33 0.02
CA GLN A 790 -9.16 23.25 -0.29
C GLN A 790 -9.37 24.29 0.81
N LEU A 791 -9.34 23.86 2.08
CA LEU A 791 -9.48 24.76 3.23
C LEU A 791 -8.27 25.67 3.37
N LEU A 792 -7.06 25.14 3.14
CA LEU A 792 -5.80 25.87 3.20
C LEU A 792 -5.71 26.91 2.09
N GLU A 793 -6.15 26.58 0.87
CA GLU A 793 -6.25 27.51 -0.26
C GLU A 793 -7.28 28.60 0.02
N HIS A 794 -8.45 28.26 0.58
CA HIS A 794 -9.45 29.25 0.98
C HIS A 794 -8.96 30.16 2.12
N LEU A 795 -8.23 29.59 3.10
CA LEU A 795 -7.57 30.34 4.17
C LEU A 795 -6.42 31.20 3.64
N PHE A 796 -5.62 30.70 2.69
CA PHE A 796 -4.58 31.48 2.02
C PHE A 796 -5.20 32.59 1.21
N TYR A 797 -6.31 32.36 0.53
CA TYR A 797 -7.07 33.36 -0.21
C TYR A 797 -7.58 34.47 0.72
N GLU A 798 -8.16 34.13 1.88
CA GLU A 798 -8.53 35.12 2.90
C GLU A 798 -7.33 35.80 3.56
N LEU A 799 -6.21 35.09 3.77
CA LEU A 799 -4.97 35.68 4.30
C LEU A 799 -4.27 36.59 3.28
N TYR A 800 -4.34 36.28 1.99
CA TYR A 800 -3.82 37.11 0.89
C TYR A 800 -4.60 38.41 0.72
N GLN A 801 -5.85 38.46 1.19
CA GLN A 801 -6.61 39.71 1.29
C GLN A 801 -6.12 40.65 2.42
N LYS A 802 -5.09 40.27 3.21
CA LYS A 802 -4.41 41.24 4.08
C LYS A 802 -3.53 42.18 3.25
N SER A 803 -3.76 43.47 3.48
CA SER A 803 -3.25 44.63 2.75
C SER A 803 -1.73 44.64 2.56
N TYR A 804 -1.29 44.49 1.31
CA TYR A 804 0.03 44.93 0.85
C TYR A 804 -0.19 45.93 -0.28
N SER A 805 0.41 47.12 -0.19
CA SER A 805 0.55 48.04 -1.32
C SER A 805 1.73 47.58 -2.17
N TRP A 806 1.52 47.43 -3.48
CA TRP A 806 2.59 47.15 -4.43
C TRP A 806 2.86 48.41 -5.24
N GLU A 807 4.13 48.81 -5.27
CA GLU A 807 4.61 49.93 -6.08
C GLU A 807 4.59 49.58 -7.57
N LEU A 808 3.94 50.40 -8.40
CA LEU A 808 3.93 50.24 -9.86
C LEU A 808 5.18 50.91 -10.45
N SER A 809 6.33 50.25 -10.37
CA SER A 809 7.58 50.77 -10.94
C SER A 809 7.80 50.36 -12.40
N PRO A 810 8.40 51.23 -13.25
CA PRO A 810 8.77 50.90 -14.62
C PRO A 810 9.70 49.67 -14.76
N ASN A 811 10.52 49.41 -13.74
CA ASN A 811 11.50 48.31 -13.70
C ASN A 811 10.85 46.91 -13.72
N ILE A 812 9.53 46.81 -13.53
CA ILE A 812 8.78 45.55 -13.60
C ILE A 812 8.56 45.12 -15.06
N TYR A 813 8.58 46.07 -16.01
CA TYR A 813 8.27 45.84 -17.43
C TYR A 813 9.44 46.16 -18.35
N PHE A 814 10.31 47.10 -17.96
CA PHE A 814 11.39 47.58 -18.82
C PHE A 814 12.78 47.36 -18.22
N LEU A 815 13.75 47.11 -19.10
CA LEU A 815 15.17 46.95 -18.72
C LEU A 815 15.76 48.26 -18.22
N SER A 816 16.73 48.19 -17.29
CA SER A 816 17.59 49.32 -16.96
C SER A 816 18.76 49.42 -17.97
N PRO A 817 19.29 50.63 -18.23
CA PRO A 817 20.41 50.82 -19.15
C PRO A 817 21.63 49.92 -18.81
N GLY A 818 22.04 49.08 -19.76
CA GLY A 818 23.20 48.18 -19.62
C GLY A 818 22.91 46.77 -19.08
N GLN A 819 21.66 46.43 -18.75
CA GLN A 819 21.28 45.06 -18.40
C GLN A 819 21.22 44.14 -19.64
N PRO A 820 21.65 42.87 -19.55
CA PRO A 820 21.45 41.89 -20.61
C PRO A 820 19.95 41.56 -20.77
N PRO A 821 19.50 41.21 -21.99
CA PRO A 821 18.10 40.85 -22.23
C PRO A 821 17.70 39.65 -21.35
N GLN A 822 16.66 39.83 -20.54
CA GLN A 822 16.08 38.79 -19.67
C GLN A 822 14.55 38.83 -19.83
N ASP A 823 13.95 37.75 -20.34
CA ASP A 823 12.50 37.60 -20.28
C ASP A 823 12.07 37.54 -18.80
N PRO A 824 11.13 38.39 -18.34
CA PRO A 824 10.07 39.07 -19.11
C PRO A 824 10.31 40.55 -19.53
N LEU A 825 11.48 41.15 -19.28
CA LEU A 825 11.75 42.59 -19.44
C LEU A 825 12.16 42.97 -20.88
N THR A 826 11.67 44.11 -21.38
CA THR A 826 11.99 44.59 -22.74
C THR A 826 12.53 46.02 -22.72
N HIS A 827 13.05 46.50 -23.85
CA HIS A 827 13.22 47.94 -24.05
C HIS A 827 11.84 48.63 -24.16
N LEU A 828 11.78 49.92 -23.86
CA LEU A 828 10.61 50.75 -24.15
C LEU A 828 10.75 51.35 -25.56
N LEU A 829 9.81 51.06 -26.44
CA LEU A 829 9.82 51.55 -27.82
C LEU A 829 9.25 52.98 -27.87
N VAL A 830 10.02 53.94 -28.38
CA VAL A 830 9.58 55.33 -28.57
C VAL A 830 9.57 55.66 -30.06
N ILE A 831 8.41 56.01 -30.61
CA ILE A 831 8.21 56.26 -32.04
C ILE A 831 7.96 57.75 -32.25
N ASN A 832 8.84 58.42 -33.00
CA ASN A 832 8.69 59.84 -33.31
C ASN A 832 7.97 60.05 -34.64
N LYS A 833 6.77 60.65 -34.61
CA LYS A 833 6.00 61.05 -35.80
C LYS A 833 5.82 62.58 -35.90
N THR A 834 6.56 63.36 -35.11
CA THR A 834 6.44 64.83 -35.09
C THR A 834 7.14 65.52 -36.27
N GLY A 835 8.11 64.85 -36.91
CA GLY A 835 8.99 65.45 -37.92
C GLY A 835 10.08 66.38 -37.37
N SER A 836 10.16 66.55 -36.04
CA SER A 836 11.15 67.35 -35.31
C SER A 836 11.91 66.51 -34.28
N SER A 837 13.09 66.96 -33.82
CA SER A 837 13.85 66.26 -32.77
C SER A 837 13.15 66.37 -31.42
N ILE A 838 12.91 65.22 -30.77
CA ILE A 838 12.29 65.11 -29.43
C ILE A 838 13.35 64.81 -28.34
N ASP A 839 14.59 65.24 -28.57
CA ASP A 839 15.76 64.85 -27.75
C ASP A 839 15.63 65.25 -26.29
N ASN A 840 14.99 66.40 -26.00
CA ASN A 840 14.71 66.84 -24.64
C ASN A 840 13.80 65.85 -23.89
N PHE A 841 12.79 65.30 -24.58
CA PHE A 841 11.87 64.32 -24.01
C PHE A 841 12.54 62.94 -23.87
N ILE A 842 13.34 62.51 -24.85
CA ILE A 842 14.12 61.26 -24.76
C ILE A 842 15.12 61.33 -23.60
N GLN A 843 15.79 62.46 -23.42
CA GLN A 843 16.71 62.67 -22.30
C GLN A 843 15.98 62.65 -20.95
N ALA A 844 14.78 63.23 -20.87
CA ALA A 844 13.94 63.18 -19.68
C ALA A 844 13.45 61.75 -19.36
N LEU A 845 13.10 60.96 -20.37
CA LEU A 845 12.77 59.54 -20.20
C LEU A 845 13.98 58.72 -19.75
N GLY A 846 15.17 58.99 -20.31
CA GLY A 846 16.41 58.31 -19.92
C GLY A 846 16.81 58.55 -18.45
N ARG A 847 16.42 59.68 -17.86
CA ARG A 847 16.63 59.97 -16.42
C ARG A 847 15.81 59.07 -15.50
N GLN A 848 14.80 58.37 -16.01
CA GLN A 848 13.95 57.45 -15.24
C GLN A 848 14.55 56.03 -15.12
N ASN A 849 15.80 55.81 -15.54
CA ASN A 849 16.51 54.52 -15.49
C ASN A 849 15.85 53.41 -16.34
N ILE A 850 15.28 53.79 -17.49
CA ILE A 850 14.62 52.88 -18.45
C ILE A 850 15.48 52.79 -19.72
N ALA A 851 15.68 51.59 -20.25
CA ALA A 851 16.36 51.36 -21.52
C ALA A 851 15.39 51.62 -22.68
N LEU A 852 15.70 52.63 -23.49
CA LEU A 852 14.86 53.10 -24.60
C LEU A 852 15.37 52.58 -25.94
N GLU A 853 14.44 52.21 -26.82
CA GLU A 853 14.71 52.03 -28.25
C GLU A 853 13.91 53.07 -29.04
N VAL A 854 14.60 53.96 -29.76
CA VAL A 854 13.97 55.12 -30.41
C VAL A 854 13.90 54.89 -31.92
N ASP A 855 12.69 54.88 -32.48
CA ASP A 855 12.46 54.98 -33.92
C ASP A 855 12.33 56.45 -34.33
N ALA A 856 13.46 57.02 -34.78
CA ALA A 856 13.55 58.41 -35.22
C ALA A 856 12.85 58.68 -36.57
N PHE A 857 12.59 57.64 -37.38
CA PHE A 857 12.01 57.78 -38.72
C PHE A 857 10.51 57.50 -38.75
N GLY A 858 9.94 56.99 -37.65
CA GLY A 858 8.50 56.73 -37.51
C GLY A 858 7.97 55.66 -38.47
N ILE A 859 8.83 54.75 -38.92
CA ILE A 859 8.53 53.69 -39.90
C ILE A 859 7.87 52.50 -39.21
N ARG A 860 8.19 52.27 -37.93
CA ARG A 860 7.69 51.14 -37.15
C ARG A 860 6.24 51.35 -36.73
N ASN A 861 5.48 50.26 -36.75
CA ASN A 861 4.10 50.23 -36.27
C ASN A 861 4.07 49.65 -34.85
N GLY A 862 4.09 50.51 -33.83
CA GLY A 862 4.15 50.09 -32.43
C GLY A 862 2.98 49.23 -31.94
N THR A 863 1.95 49.02 -32.76
CA THR A 863 0.82 48.13 -32.48
C THR A 863 1.05 46.68 -32.92
N GLU A 864 2.00 46.43 -33.83
CA GLU A 864 2.31 45.13 -34.42
C GLU A 864 3.59 44.48 -33.85
N GLU A 865 4.40 45.23 -33.10
CA GLU A 865 5.68 44.76 -32.54
C GLU A 865 5.50 44.13 -31.15
N LEU A 866 5.15 42.83 -31.13
CA LEU A 866 4.89 42.06 -29.91
C LEU A 866 6.12 41.76 -29.04
N SER A 867 7.31 42.06 -29.54
CA SER A 867 8.58 41.91 -28.82
C SER A 867 8.76 42.94 -27.69
N TYR A 868 7.94 43.98 -27.64
CA TYR A 868 8.00 45.02 -26.61
C TYR A 868 6.82 44.90 -25.64
N ASN A 869 7.05 45.20 -24.36
CA ASN A 869 6.01 45.24 -23.34
C ASN A 869 5.11 46.49 -23.46
N GLY A 870 5.64 47.58 -24.03
CA GLY A 870 4.90 48.81 -24.31
C GLY A 870 5.62 49.72 -25.29
N ALA A 871 4.87 50.61 -25.95
CA ALA A 871 5.38 51.59 -26.89
C ALA A 871 4.71 52.96 -26.72
N ILE A 872 5.47 54.04 -26.91
CA ILE A 872 5.00 55.44 -26.87
C ILE A 872 5.22 56.07 -28.24
N THR A 873 4.15 56.54 -28.87
CA THR A 873 4.20 57.29 -30.13
C THR A 873 3.95 58.77 -29.86
N VAL A 874 4.87 59.63 -30.28
CA VAL A 874 4.74 61.09 -30.15
C VAL A 874 4.41 61.70 -31.50
N SER A 875 3.33 62.46 -31.58
CA SER A 875 2.86 63.16 -32.79
C SER A 875 2.59 64.64 -32.48
N ARG A 876 2.48 65.50 -33.49
CA ARG A 876 2.25 66.94 -33.31
C ARG A 876 0.83 67.31 -33.78
N ASP A 877 0.07 68.05 -32.97
CA ASP A 877 -1.25 68.59 -33.33
C ASP A 877 -1.35 70.07 -32.92
N LYS A 878 -1.55 70.98 -33.88
CA LYS A 878 -1.82 72.43 -33.71
C LYS A 878 -0.95 73.23 -32.70
N GLU A 879 0.29 72.78 -32.47
CA GLU A 879 1.39 73.33 -31.65
C GLU A 879 1.81 72.45 -30.44
N ASP A 880 0.95 71.53 -29.99
CA ASP A 880 1.22 70.67 -28.82
C ASP A 880 1.62 69.23 -29.19
N HIS A 881 2.27 68.53 -28.26
CA HIS A 881 2.63 67.13 -28.43
C HIS A 881 1.46 66.21 -28.05
N ARG A 882 1.08 65.33 -28.97
CA ARG A 882 0.06 64.30 -28.75
C ARG A 882 0.69 62.93 -28.61
N PHE A 883 0.43 62.27 -27.48
CA PHE A 883 0.95 60.95 -27.17
C PHE A 883 -0.06 59.84 -27.48
N SER A 884 0.43 58.72 -27.99
CA SER A 884 -0.33 57.47 -28.14
C SER A 884 0.46 56.35 -27.49
N ILE A 885 -0.17 55.57 -26.63
CA ILE A 885 0.47 54.49 -25.88
C ILE A 885 -0.10 53.15 -26.28
N ALA A 886 0.79 52.22 -26.60
CA ALA A 886 0.46 50.84 -26.93
C ALA A 886 0.96 49.91 -25.82
N CYS A 887 0.10 49.02 -25.33
CA CYS A 887 0.44 48.06 -24.29
C CYS A 887 0.30 46.63 -24.78
N ASN A 888 1.26 45.79 -24.37
CA ASN A 888 1.16 44.36 -24.53
C ASN A 888 0.11 43.82 -23.54
N THR A 889 -0.91 43.16 -24.04
CA THR A 889 -2.05 42.70 -23.23
C THR A 889 -1.70 41.56 -22.28
N LYS A 890 -0.54 40.90 -22.46
CA LYS A 890 0.00 39.92 -21.49
C LYS A 890 0.51 40.58 -20.21
N ARG A 891 0.69 41.90 -20.18
CA ARG A 891 1.23 42.65 -19.03
C ARG A 891 0.12 43.43 -18.32
N LEU A 892 -0.26 42.94 -17.14
CA LEU A 892 -1.14 43.65 -16.21
C LEU A 892 -0.54 45.03 -15.85
N ASN A 893 -1.37 46.03 -15.61
CA ASN A 893 -0.95 47.39 -15.20
C ASN A 893 -0.04 48.17 -16.18
N CYS A 894 0.16 47.71 -17.42
CA CYS A 894 1.01 48.40 -18.39
C CYS A 894 0.57 49.86 -18.65
N PHE A 895 -0.73 50.13 -18.81
CA PHE A 895 -1.24 51.48 -19.09
C PHE A 895 -0.97 52.49 -17.97
N PRO A 896 -1.29 52.18 -16.68
CA PRO A 896 -0.90 53.01 -15.55
C PRO A 896 0.60 53.37 -15.51
N VAL A 897 1.47 52.40 -15.77
CA VAL A 897 2.92 52.59 -15.77
C VAL A 897 3.37 53.49 -16.92
N LEU A 898 2.81 53.32 -18.12
CA LEU A 898 3.12 54.19 -19.27
C LEU A 898 2.67 55.64 -19.04
N ILE A 899 1.56 55.86 -18.35
CA ILE A 899 1.11 57.21 -17.97
C ILE A 899 2.07 57.85 -16.97
N ASP A 900 2.52 57.12 -15.96
CA ASP A 900 3.53 57.64 -15.03
C ASP A 900 4.86 57.96 -15.74
N ILE A 901 5.27 57.12 -16.69
CA ILE A 901 6.48 57.37 -17.50
C ILE A 901 6.34 58.67 -18.31
N ILE A 902 5.18 58.90 -18.94
CA ILE A 902 4.91 60.13 -19.69
C ILE A 902 4.83 61.35 -18.77
N SER A 903 4.09 61.26 -17.65
CA SER A 903 3.95 62.35 -16.68
C SER A 903 5.30 62.78 -16.10
N ASN A 904 6.14 61.82 -15.71
CA ASN A 904 7.50 62.09 -15.24
C ASN A 904 8.44 62.58 -16.35
N GLY A 905 8.23 62.12 -17.59
CA GLY A 905 8.96 62.61 -18.76
C GLY A 905 8.67 64.09 -19.02
N LEU A 906 7.40 64.49 -18.94
CA LEU A 906 6.98 65.89 -19.08
C LEU A 906 7.53 66.76 -17.93
N LEU A 907 7.45 66.33 -16.67
CA LEU A 907 8.11 67.01 -15.54
C LEU A 907 9.61 67.25 -15.78
N GLY A 908 10.30 66.23 -16.29
CA GLY A 908 11.72 66.30 -16.61
C GLY A 908 12.04 67.29 -17.74
N THR A 909 11.14 67.49 -18.71
CA THR A 909 11.32 68.50 -19.76
C THR A 909 11.23 69.94 -19.24
N PHE A 910 10.50 70.16 -18.14
CA PHE A 910 10.41 71.45 -17.46
C PHE A 910 11.47 71.63 -16.35
N ASN A 911 12.48 70.74 -16.27
CA ASN A 911 13.55 70.75 -15.26
C ASN A 911 13.06 70.65 -13.80
N SER A 912 11.90 70.04 -13.54
CA SER A 912 11.50 69.71 -12.17
C SER A 912 12.28 68.50 -11.63
N THR A 913 12.58 68.49 -10.33
CA THR A 913 13.18 67.35 -9.61
C THR A 913 12.14 66.46 -8.94
N GLU A 914 10.86 66.83 -9.00
CA GLU A 914 9.76 66.07 -8.40
C GLU A 914 9.43 64.82 -9.24
N HIS A 915 8.98 63.76 -8.57
CA HIS A 915 8.65 62.49 -9.19
C HIS A 915 7.25 62.03 -8.76
N ILE A 916 6.43 61.65 -9.74
CA ILE A 916 5.09 61.11 -9.51
C ILE A 916 5.19 59.59 -9.46
N GLN A 917 4.62 59.01 -8.40
CA GLN A 917 4.58 57.56 -8.17
C GLN A 917 3.14 57.10 -7.92
N THR A 918 2.73 56.04 -8.61
CA THR A 918 1.43 55.40 -8.40
C THR A 918 1.61 54.04 -7.71
N ASP A 919 0.88 53.84 -6.61
CA ASP A 919 0.85 52.56 -5.89
C ASP A 919 -0.50 51.87 -6.06
N ARG A 920 -0.50 50.53 -6.11
CA ARG A 920 -1.71 49.72 -6.20
C ARG A 920 -2.00 49.00 -4.88
N SER A 921 -3.26 49.05 -4.43
CA SER A 921 -3.76 48.19 -3.36
C SER A 921 -4.34 46.88 -3.92
N THR A 922 -4.34 45.81 -3.12
CA THR A 922 -4.86 44.48 -3.50
C THR A 922 -6.40 44.37 -3.48
N PHE A 923 -7.13 45.45 -3.15
CA PHE A 923 -8.59 45.41 -3.03
C PHE A 923 -9.26 45.43 -4.42
N PHE A 924 -10.02 44.37 -4.74
CA PHE A 924 -10.80 44.28 -5.99
C PHE A 924 -12.10 45.11 -5.98
N ALA A 925 -12.44 45.73 -4.84
CA ALA A 925 -13.48 46.76 -4.77
C ALA A 925 -12.84 48.14 -4.77
N VAL A 926 -13.40 49.05 -5.57
CA VAL A 926 -12.93 50.40 -5.87
C VAL A 926 -12.72 51.25 -4.60
N SER A 927 -11.56 51.10 -3.96
CA SER A 927 -11.03 52.07 -3.01
C SER A 927 -9.51 52.13 -3.18
N MET A 928 -9.01 53.29 -3.62
CA MET A 928 -7.58 53.54 -3.75
C MET A 928 -7.18 54.77 -2.93
N ILE A 929 -5.98 54.67 -2.36
CA ILE A 929 -5.31 55.66 -1.52
C ILE A 929 -4.12 56.16 -2.35
N LEU A 930 -4.10 57.45 -2.68
CA LEU A 930 -2.90 58.12 -3.22
C LEU A 930 -2.04 58.58 -2.04
N SER A 931 -0.83 58.05 -1.90
CA SER A 931 0.14 58.56 -0.91
C SER A 931 1.12 59.51 -1.58
N HIS A 932 1.08 60.77 -1.19
CA HIS A 932 2.12 61.76 -1.47
C HIS A 932 3.34 61.41 -0.59
N LEU A 933 4.51 61.20 -1.18
CA LEU A 933 5.78 61.28 -0.47
C LEU A 933 6.52 62.55 -0.90
N SER A 934 7.25 63.10 0.06
CA SER A 934 7.80 64.47 0.15
C SER A 934 8.75 64.89 -0.96
#